data_AF-A0A6I6ALB3-F1
#
_entry.id   AF-A0A6I6ALB3-F1
#
_cell.length_a   1.000
_cell.length_b   1.000
_cell.length_c   1.000
_cell.angle_alpha   90.00
_cell.angle_beta   90.00
_cell.angle_gamma   90.00
#
_symmetry.space_group_name_H-M   'P 1'
#
loop_
_entity.id
_entity.type
_entity.pdbx_description
1 polymer ?
#
loop_
_entity_poly.entity_id
_entity_poly.type
_entity_poly.pdbx_seq_one_letter_code
_entity_poly.pdbx_strand_id
1 'polypeptide(L)'
;MDFPHYRRAYRALRWTLTAVLCISLMLFSSRAVFAQGQELSAKAVLESIERGKAFLLQEQQGDGSWSGPGKNYTPGISCLALMAIINCGMTANDEPVQRGLKYLRSLRAPEPRGTYQTSLMIMALAAAKDGKRDLPLIQSLVARLEKSQVTTGPDAGGWSYGPGMAIGGAGVADRSNSQYAVLALRDAVHAGVPVSQKTWKLIKQYWSTQQSGDGGWGYQSNAGASRGSMTVAGIATMVIVNSMLGDDLELNPDGTPVCCDQKEEDKSIERAIHWMTTHFSVGTNPGVNSWLLYYLYGLERAGRLSGTRFFGKHDWYREGAAFLTQRQSVRDGSWRGAGQLESDPVLGTSFVLLFLSKGLAPVLINKLEYKTEGQAKLQPGTIPNWNHHQNDILNLTDALSGRPDWPKLLTWQTVNLDLAIQGGGVQVLRQAPVLFISGQEDPQFGVPEVNMLKQFVEQGGFIFAVDNCNGAGFDRGFRELIKKMYPQGEVQLKRLTAEHPVFRCEYLLDAESVELYGVDVGCRTSIIYCPDDLACLWDKWMRFPSQDRPVKATSMITRAVRIGTNVIAYATGREPPNKLDQEELASENGLQNQVERGFLQIAKIRHNGTWDAAPRALTNLLKALNQNAGMIASTKTPSLPASDPNLMQYPLLYMHGRSQFSLSKTEQSNLKQALDNGAVLFADACCGAQPFDKSFRQLMQEMFPTKQLKRIPVDHPLFSEQTGYDVRRVRRRQMEVNDVNQPLKAETLVVEPLLEGIEIDGHLAVIYSKYDISCALEQQASVACAGYVPQDAVNLALNIVRYALLQDIAYREVMSQEVEAE
;
A
#
# COMPACT_ATOMS: atom_id res chain seq x y z
N MET A 1 -66.57 -58.98 -13.86
CA MET A 1 -66.93 -57.56 -13.64
C MET A 1 -65.65 -56.81 -13.40
N ASP A 2 -65.31 -55.96 -14.36
CA ASP A 2 -64.21 -55.00 -14.32
C ASP A 2 -64.26 -54.10 -13.09
N PHE A 3 -63.08 -53.77 -12.56
CA PHE A 3 -62.62 -52.37 -12.53
C PHE A 3 -61.08 -52.35 -12.43
N PRO A 4 -60.35 -52.33 -13.56
CA PRO A 4 -58.89 -52.30 -13.60
C PRO A 4 -58.28 -50.89 -13.41
N HIS A 5 -59.04 -49.92 -12.89
CA HIS A 5 -58.64 -48.51 -12.88
C HIS A 5 -57.91 -48.02 -11.61
N TYR A 6 -57.85 -48.78 -10.51
CA TYR A 6 -57.29 -48.26 -9.24
C TYR A 6 -55.85 -48.69 -8.89
N ARG A 7 -55.26 -49.70 -9.57
CA ARG A 7 -53.89 -50.17 -9.25
C ARG A 7 -52.76 -49.47 -10.01
N ARG A 8 -53.03 -48.86 -11.18
CA ARG A 8 -52.02 -48.10 -11.93
C ARG A 8 -51.81 -46.68 -11.39
N ALA A 9 -52.87 -46.02 -10.93
CA ALA A 9 -52.78 -44.67 -10.35
C ALA A 9 -51.99 -44.66 -9.03
N TYR A 10 -52.19 -45.64 -8.14
CA TYR A 10 -51.47 -45.70 -6.85
C TYR A 10 -49.99 -46.07 -6.98
N ARG A 11 -49.59 -46.87 -7.98
CA ARG A 11 -48.17 -47.15 -8.25
C ARG A 11 -47.50 -45.93 -8.90
N ALA A 12 -48.13 -45.26 -9.85
CA ALA A 12 -47.59 -44.04 -10.45
C ALA A 12 -47.45 -42.90 -9.41
N LEU A 13 -48.39 -42.78 -8.47
CA LEU A 13 -48.37 -41.76 -7.41
C LEU A 13 -47.32 -42.06 -6.32
N ARG A 14 -47.07 -43.34 -5.98
CA ARG A 14 -46.00 -43.72 -5.05
C ARG A 14 -44.61 -43.46 -5.64
N TRP A 15 -44.38 -43.80 -6.90
CA TRP A 15 -43.09 -43.55 -7.55
C TRP A 15 -42.81 -42.06 -7.81
N THR A 16 -43.85 -41.25 -8.05
CA THR A 16 -43.70 -39.79 -8.16
C THR A 16 -43.49 -39.12 -6.80
N LEU A 17 -44.18 -39.52 -5.73
CA LEU A 17 -43.94 -38.99 -4.38
C LEU A 17 -42.57 -39.42 -3.81
N THR A 18 -42.08 -40.63 -4.08
CA THR A 18 -40.74 -41.05 -3.64
C THR A 18 -39.63 -40.39 -4.47
N ALA A 19 -39.84 -40.16 -5.78
CA ALA A 19 -38.89 -39.39 -6.59
C ALA A 19 -38.84 -37.91 -6.19
N VAL A 20 -39.98 -37.29 -5.85
CA VAL A 20 -40.03 -35.89 -5.37
C VAL A 20 -39.45 -35.77 -3.96
N LEU A 21 -39.60 -36.77 -3.08
CA LEU A 21 -38.96 -36.77 -1.75
C LEU A 21 -37.44 -37.02 -1.81
N CYS A 22 -36.96 -37.86 -2.75
CA CYS A 22 -35.52 -38.06 -2.96
C CYS A 22 -34.87 -36.87 -3.67
N ILE A 23 -35.59 -36.17 -4.57
CA ILE A 23 -35.12 -34.94 -5.19
C ILE A 23 -35.16 -33.78 -4.17
N SER A 24 -36.13 -33.70 -3.26
CA SER A 24 -36.12 -32.68 -2.20
C SER A 24 -35.12 -32.97 -1.08
N LEU A 25 -34.81 -34.23 -0.76
CA LEU A 25 -33.72 -34.59 0.16
C LEU A 25 -32.31 -34.46 -0.47
N MET A 26 -32.17 -34.60 -1.79
CA MET A 26 -30.93 -34.27 -2.51
C MET A 26 -30.78 -32.76 -2.78
N LEU A 27 -31.87 -32.00 -2.87
CA LEU A 27 -31.86 -30.54 -3.03
C LEU A 27 -31.75 -29.76 -1.71
N PHE A 28 -31.88 -30.40 -0.54
CA PHE A 28 -31.68 -29.76 0.77
C PHE A 28 -30.52 -30.33 1.61
N SER A 29 -29.70 -31.23 1.05
CA SER A 29 -28.53 -31.79 1.74
C SER A 29 -27.20 -31.59 1.03
N SER A 30 -27.17 -30.95 -0.15
CA SER A 30 -25.98 -30.18 -0.52
C SER A 30 -26.05 -28.86 0.25
N ARG A 31 -25.74 -28.93 1.56
CA ARG A 31 -25.01 -27.83 2.17
C ARG A 31 -23.83 -27.63 1.23
N ALA A 32 -23.92 -26.60 0.41
CA ALA A 32 -22.75 -25.94 -0.10
C ALA A 32 -21.93 -25.61 1.15
N VAL A 33 -21.05 -26.54 1.51
CA VAL A 33 -19.72 -26.17 1.90
C VAL A 33 -19.22 -25.41 0.69
N PHE A 34 -19.61 -24.12 0.61
CA PHE A 34 -18.68 -23.11 0.17
C PHE A 34 -17.43 -23.48 0.93
N ALA A 35 -16.48 -24.11 0.23
CA ALA A 35 -15.12 -24.18 0.69
C ALA A 35 -14.82 -22.73 1.05
N GLN A 36 -14.82 -22.48 2.35
CA GLN A 36 -14.37 -21.25 2.95
C GLN A 36 -12.96 -21.16 2.42
N GLY A 37 -12.81 -20.39 1.33
CA GLY A 37 -11.61 -20.35 0.53
C GLY A 37 -10.49 -20.10 1.51
N GLN A 38 -9.52 -21.01 1.55
CA GLN A 38 -8.32 -20.85 2.36
C GLN A 38 -7.86 -19.41 2.14
N GLU A 39 -7.93 -18.62 3.21
CA GLU A 39 -7.75 -17.17 3.12
C GLU A 39 -6.35 -16.95 2.54
N LEU A 40 -6.27 -16.30 1.37
CA LEU A 40 -4.98 -16.10 0.70
C LEU A 40 -4.12 -15.19 1.58
N SER A 41 -3.13 -15.75 2.27
CA SER A 41 -2.25 -14.97 3.14
C SER A 41 -1.09 -14.34 2.38
N ALA A 42 -0.57 -13.24 2.93
CA ALA A 42 0.66 -12.58 2.49
C ALA A 42 1.79 -13.59 2.29
N LYS A 43 1.98 -14.41 3.33
CA LYS A 43 3.00 -15.44 3.41
C LYS A 43 2.89 -16.45 2.27
N ALA A 44 1.69 -16.95 1.96
CA ALA A 44 1.49 -17.93 0.90
C ALA A 44 1.87 -17.39 -0.49
N VAL A 45 1.57 -16.12 -0.76
CA VAL A 45 1.95 -15.46 -2.03
C VAL A 45 3.46 -15.26 -2.10
N LEU A 46 4.09 -14.78 -1.02
CA LEU A 46 5.54 -14.58 -0.96
C LEU A 46 6.31 -15.90 -1.13
N GLU A 47 5.91 -16.97 -0.45
CA GLU A 47 6.51 -18.29 -0.61
C GLU A 47 6.36 -18.83 -2.04
N SER A 48 5.22 -18.56 -2.69
CA SER A 48 5.00 -18.90 -4.09
C SER A 48 5.95 -18.15 -5.02
N ILE A 49 6.14 -16.85 -4.80
CA ILE A 49 7.11 -16.02 -5.53
C ILE A 49 8.52 -16.57 -5.38
N GLU A 50 8.93 -16.93 -4.16
CA GLU A 50 10.27 -17.45 -3.89
C GLU A 50 10.54 -18.78 -4.61
N ARG A 51 9.57 -19.72 -4.61
CA ARG A 51 9.68 -20.97 -5.38
C ARG A 51 9.81 -20.72 -6.88
N GLY A 52 9.02 -19.80 -7.42
CA GLY A 52 9.09 -19.42 -8.83
C GLY A 52 10.41 -18.75 -9.23
N LYS A 53 10.93 -17.87 -8.36
CA LYS A 53 12.23 -17.24 -8.54
C LYS A 53 13.35 -18.30 -8.51
N ALA A 54 13.30 -19.23 -7.56
CA ALA A 54 14.26 -20.33 -7.47
C ALA A 54 14.28 -21.19 -8.75
N PHE A 55 13.12 -21.50 -9.31
CA PHE A 55 13.01 -22.17 -10.61
C PHE A 55 13.75 -21.40 -11.72
N LEU A 56 13.49 -20.09 -11.88
CA LEU A 56 14.18 -19.30 -12.91
C LEU A 56 15.70 -19.27 -12.68
N LEU A 57 16.16 -19.19 -11.44
CA LEU A 57 17.59 -19.22 -11.14
C LEU A 57 18.24 -20.55 -11.54
N GLN A 58 17.53 -21.66 -11.37
CA GLN A 58 18.00 -22.99 -11.77
C GLN A 58 18.06 -23.17 -13.29
N GLU A 59 17.12 -22.56 -14.03
CA GLU A 59 17.06 -22.65 -15.49
C GLU A 59 18.03 -21.71 -16.22
N GLN A 60 18.71 -20.81 -15.50
CA GLN A 60 19.68 -19.90 -16.11
C GLN A 60 20.90 -20.66 -16.63
N GLN A 61 21.24 -20.43 -17.89
CA GLN A 61 22.37 -21.06 -18.56
C GLN A 61 23.70 -20.41 -18.16
N GLY A 62 24.82 -21.10 -18.39
CA GLY A 62 26.16 -20.60 -18.05
C GLY A 62 26.58 -19.32 -18.78
N ASP A 63 25.97 -19.01 -19.94
CA ASP A 63 26.17 -17.75 -20.65
C ASP A 63 25.31 -16.60 -20.11
N GLY A 64 24.40 -16.89 -19.17
CA GLY A 64 23.46 -15.96 -18.55
C GLY A 64 22.07 -15.91 -19.19
N SER A 65 21.85 -16.63 -20.30
CA SER A 65 20.56 -16.68 -20.99
C SER A 65 19.57 -17.65 -20.33
N TRP A 66 18.31 -17.58 -20.76
CA TRP A 66 17.29 -18.59 -20.49
C TRP A 66 16.76 -19.16 -21.80
N SER A 67 16.74 -20.49 -21.88
CA SER A 67 16.24 -21.22 -23.03
C SER A 67 14.74 -21.01 -23.26
N GLY A 68 14.31 -21.10 -24.50
CA GLY A 68 12.91 -21.02 -24.91
C GLY A 68 12.52 -22.14 -25.89
N PRO A 69 11.29 -22.13 -26.43
CA PRO A 69 10.79 -23.13 -27.39
C PRO A 69 11.47 -23.06 -28.78
N GLY A 70 12.61 -22.38 -28.88
CA GLY A 70 13.47 -22.27 -30.05
C GLY A 70 14.50 -21.15 -29.87
N LYS A 71 15.66 -21.26 -30.55
CA LYS A 71 16.76 -20.28 -30.45
C LYS A 71 16.35 -18.84 -30.76
N ASN A 72 15.34 -18.65 -31.63
CA ASN A 72 14.82 -17.33 -32.00
C ASN A 72 14.03 -16.66 -30.87
N TYR A 73 13.61 -17.39 -29.82
CA TYR A 73 12.84 -16.82 -28.69
C TYR A 73 13.72 -16.54 -27.46
N THR A 74 14.92 -17.14 -27.40
CA THR A 74 15.87 -17.03 -26.28
C THR A 74 16.13 -15.59 -25.85
N PRO A 75 16.39 -14.60 -26.74
CA PRO A 75 16.61 -13.21 -26.31
C PRO A 75 15.40 -12.62 -25.57
N GLY A 76 14.20 -12.79 -26.10
CA GLY A 76 12.97 -12.27 -25.49
C GLY A 76 12.62 -12.94 -24.16
N ILE A 77 12.76 -14.26 -24.08
CA ILE A 77 12.53 -15.02 -22.83
C ILE A 77 13.56 -14.67 -21.77
N SER A 78 14.83 -14.50 -22.16
CA SER A 78 15.88 -14.05 -21.24
C SER A 78 15.57 -12.67 -20.67
N CYS A 79 15.03 -11.75 -21.48
CA CYS A 79 14.58 -10.45 -20.99
C CYS A 79 13.43 -10.57 -19.98
N LEU A 80 12.44 -11.42 -20.25
CA LEU A 80 11.31 -11.66 -19.34
C LEU A 80 11.75 -12.30 -18.02
N ALA A 81 12.60 -13.32 -18.08
CA ALA A 81 13.14 -13.99 -16.90
C ALA A 81 14.00 -13.03 -16.06
N LEU A 82 14.88 -12.25 -16.71
CA LEU A 82 15.68 -11.23 -16.05
C LEU A 82 14.80 -10.17 -15.36
N MET A 83 13.77 -9.66 -16.04
CA MET A 83 12.82 -8.74 -15.43
C MET A 83 12.08 -9.38 -14.26
N ALA A 84 11.65 -10.64 -14.38
CA ALA A 84 10.94 -11.34 -13.31
C ALA A 84 11.79 -11.43 -12.05
N ILE A 85 13.03 -11.92 -12.13
CA ILE A 85 13.90 -12.05 -10.95
C ILE A 85 14.26 -10.69 -10.33
N ILE A 86 14.42 -9.62 -11.14
CA ILE A 86 14.61 -8.25 -10.65
C ILE A 86 13.36 -7.77 -9.88
N ASN A 87 12.17 -8.01 -10.43
CA ASN A 87 10.92 -7.64 -9.76
C ASN A 87 10.60 -8.52 -8.54
N CYS A 88 11.32 -9.64 -8.35
CA CYS A 88 11.30 -10.46 -7.14
C CYS A 88 12.43 -10.10 -6.15
N GLY A 89 12.99 -8.88 -6.25
CA GLY A 89 13.88 -8.31 -5.24
C GLY A 89 15.36 -8.27 -5.62
N MET A 90 15.78 -8.95 -6.69
CA MET A 90 17.18 -8.94 -7.13
C MET A 90 17.57 -7.60 -7.77
N THR A 91 18.86 -7.32 -7.78
CA THR A 91 19.48 -6.07 -8.22
C THR A 91 20.60 -6.32 -9.22
N ALA A 92 21.10 -5.27 -9.88
CA ALA A 92 22.25 -5.36 -10.76
C ALA A 92 23.55 -5.85 -10.08
N ASN A 93 23.59 -5.86 -8.74
CA ASN A 93 24.74 -6.37 -7.97
C ASN A 93 24.69 -7.89 -7.77
N ASP A 94 23.54 -8.52 -7.99
CA ASP A 94 23.38 -9.96 -7.79
C ASP A 94 23.91 -10.74 -9.00
N GLU A 95 24.69 -11.79 -8.73
CA GLU A 95 25.42 -12.55 -9.74
C GLU A 95 24.54 -13.09 -10.90
N PRO A 96 23.33 -13.66 -10.65
CA PRO A 96 22.44 -14.09 -11.73
C PRO A 96 21.96 -12.93 -12.63
N VAL A 97 21.72 -11.74 -12.06
CA VAL A 97 21.32 -10.54 -12.81
C VAL A 97 22.51 -10.05 -13.65
N GLN A 98 23.72 -10.04 -13.10
CA GLN A 98 24.94 -9.69 -13.84
C GLN A 98 25.17 -10.60 -15.04
N ARG A 99 24.98 -11.91 -14.90
CA ARG A 99 25.05 -12.87 -16.01
C ARG A 99 24.01 -12.57 -17.08
N GLY A 100 22.75 -12.36 -16.69
CA GLY A 100 21.67 -12.01 -17.61
C GLY A 100 21.96 -10.71 -18.39
N LEU A 101 22.40 -9.67 -17.69
CA LEU A 101 22.81 -8.41 -18.32
C LEU A 101 24.01 -8.59 -19.27
N LYS A 102 25.00 -9.40 -18.88
CA LYS A 102 26.15 -9.74 -19.75
C LYS A 102 25.68 -10.40 -21.04
N TYR A 103 24.76 -11.36 -20.97
CA TYR A 103 24.15 -11.98 -22.15
C TYR A 103 23.47 -10.93 -23.04
N LEU A 104 22.56 -10.11 -22.49
CA LEU A 104 21.85 -9.09 -23.26
C LEU A 104 22.81 -8.09 -23.94
N ARG A 105 23.84 -7.64 -23.22
CA ARG A 105 24.88 -6.73 -23.74
C ARG A 105 25.78 -7.38 -24.79
N SER A 106 25.83 -8.71 -24.86
CA SER A 106 26.61 -9.45 -25.85
C SER A 106 25.88 -9.61 -27.20
N LEU A 107 24.55 -9.42 -27.23
CA LEU A 107 23.77 -9.53 -28.45
C LEU A 107 24.24 -8.51 -29.50
N ARG A 108 24.30 -8.95 -30.76
CA ARG A 108 24.73 -8.16 -31.92
C ARG A 108 23.71 -8.31 -33.03
N ALA A 109 23.68 -7.35 -33.95
CA ALA A 109 22.81 -7.40 -35.11
C ALA A 109 22.92 -8.75 -35.85
N PRO A 110 21.80 -9.39 -36.24
CA PRO A 110 20.44 -8.82 -36.28
C PRO A 110 19.66 -8.86 -34.94
N GLU A 111 20.25 -9.35 -33.84
CA GLU A 111 19.60 -9.37 -32.52
C GLU A 111 19.68 -8.02 -31.79
N PRO A 112 18.69 -7.68 -30.94
CA PRO A 112 17.40 -8.37 -30.78
C PRO A 112 16.50 -8.23 -32.03
N ARG A 113 15.72 -9.24 -32.42
CA ARG A 113 14.85 -9.19 -33.61
C ARG A 113 13.44 -8.65 -33.34
N GLY A 114 12.92 -7.91 -34.33
CA GLY A 114 11.54 -7.41 -34.33
C GLY A 114 11.22 -6.46 -33.17
N THR A 115 9.95 -6.09 -33.06
CA THR A 115 9.47 -5.15 -32.03
C THR A 115 9.51 -5.77 -30.64
N TYR A 116 9.08 -7.02 -30.49
CA TYR A 116 9.04 -7.71 -29.19
C TYR A 116 10.39 -7.74 -28.48
N GLN A 117 11.43 -8.29 -29.11
CA GLN A 117 12.71 -8.46 -28.42
C GLN A 117 13.38 -7.11 -28.20
N THR A 118 13.27 -6.17 -29.15
CA THR A 118 13.77 -4.80 -28.98
C THR A 118 13.12 -4.15 -27.76
N SER A 119 11.80 -4.28 -27.63
CA SER A 119 11.04 -3.72 -26.51
C SER A 119 11.41 -4.40 -25.18
N LEU A 120 11.37 -5.72 -25.13
CA LEU A 120 11.71 -6.48 -23.92
C LEU A 120 13.14 -6.21 -23.46
N MET A 121 14.08 -6.03 -24.38
CA MET A 121 15.48 -5.70 -24.05
C MET A 121 15.59 -4.29 -23.47
N ILE A 122 14.88 -3.30 -24.00
CA ILE A 122 14.80 -1.96 -23.38
C ILE A 122 14.25 -2.08 -21.95
N MET A 123 13.11 -2.76 -21.77
CA MET A 123 12.46 -2.91 -20.47
C MET A 123 13.38 -3.63 -19.45
N ALA A 124 14.09 -4.67 -19.87
CA ALA A 124 15.00 -5.43 -19.00
C ALA A 124 16.22 -4.61 -18.57
N LEU A 125 16.85 -3.87 -19.50
CA LEU A 125 17.97 -2.98 -19.18
C LEU A 125 17.53 -1.82 -18.26
N ALA A 126 16.37 -1.23 -18.52
CA ALA A 126 15.80 -0.19 -17.68
C ALA A 126 15.45 -0.70 -16.27
N ALA A 127 14.89 -1.91 -16.16
CA ALA A 127 14.53 -2.52 -14.89
C ALA A 127 15.75 -2.80 -13.99
N ALA A 128 16.91 -3.11 -14.57
CA ALA A 128 18.13 -3.41 -13.83
C ALA A 128 18.70 -2.20 -13.07
N LYS A 129 18.46 -0.97 -13.54
CA LYS A 129 18.95 0.27 -12.95
C LYS A 129 20.48 0.24 -12.67
N ASP A 130 21.26 -0.36 -13.59
CA ASP A 130 22.73 -0.48 -13.49
C ASP A 130 23.44 0.85 -13.85
N GLY A 131 23.10 1.90 -13.11
CA GLY A 131 23.58 3.26 -13.33
C GLY A 131 23.24 3.79 -14.72
N LYS A 132 24.20 4.52 -15.33
CA LYS A 132 24.06 5.08 -16.68
C LYS A 132 24.60 4.17 -17.79
N ARG A 133 25.05 2.95 -17.43
CA ARG A 133 25.82 2.07 -18.32
C ARG A 133 25.06 1.67 -19.58
N ASP A 134 23.77 1.40 -19.44
CA ASP A 134 22.94 0.89 -20.54
C ASP A 134 22.25 2.01 -21.35
N LEU A 135 22.37 3.29 -20.96
CA LEU A 135 21.69 4.40 -21.63
C LEU A 135 22.01 4.50 -23.13
N PRO A 136 23.28 4.37 -23.60
CA PRO A 136 23.57 4.41 -25.04
C PRO A 136 22.90 3.26 -25.81
N LEU A 137 22.84 2.07 -25.21
CA LEU A 137 22.19 0.90 -25.81
C LEU A 137 20.67 1.09 -25.85
N ILE A 138 20.06 1.52 -24.74
CA ILE A 138 18.63 1.85 -24.69
C ILE A 138 18.28 2.92 -25.73
N GLN A 139 19.06 4.01 -25.83
CA GLN A 139 18.86 5.06 -26.85
C GLN A 139 18.90 4.50 -28.28
N SER A 140 19.83 3.60 -28.57
CA SER A 140 19.91 2.97 -29.89
C SER A 140 18.70 2.10 -30.22
N LEU A 141 18.16 1.37 -29.23
CA LEU A 141 16.98 0.53 -29.37
C LEU A 141 15.69 1.36 -29.47
N VAL A 142 15.59 2.48 -28.75
CA VAL A 142 14.51 3.47 -28.88
C VAL A 142 14.47 4.04 -30.29
N ALA A 143 15.61 4.52 -30.80
CA ALA A 143 15.69 5.06 -32.17
C ALA A 143 15.25 4.02 -33.21
N ARG A 144 15.54 2.74 -32.97
CA ARG A 144 15.05 1.65 -33.82
C ARG A 144 13.54 1.46 -33.73
N LEU A 145 12.95 1.53 -32.53
CA LEU A 145 11.49 1.47 -32.37
C LEU A 145 10.82 2.64 -33.08
N GLU A 146 11.27 3.88 -32.86
CA GLU A 146 10.73 5.07 -33.51
C GLU A 146 10.81 4.99 -35.04
N LYS A 147 11.95 4.53 -35.58
CA LYS A 147 12.13 4.34 -37.03
C LYS A 147 11.20 3.26 -37.61
N SER A 148 10.83 2.27 -36.82
CA SER A 148 9.96 1.15 -37.25
C SER A 148 8.47 1.38 -36.99
N GLN A 149 8.11 2.49 -36.36
CA GLN A 149 6.71 2.86 -36.14
C GLN A 149 6.03 3.09 -37.50
N VAL A 150 4.81 2.57 -37.67
CA VAL A 150 3.99 2.90 -38.83
C VAL A 150 3.60 4.37 -38.73
N THR A 151 3.86 5.17 -39.76
CA THR A 151 3.65 6.64 -39.73
C THR A 151 2.53 7.12 -40.65
N THR A 152 1.95 6.24 -41.46
CA THR A 152 0.92 6.57 -42.43
C THR A 152 -0.19 5.52 -42.45
N GLY A 153 -1.37 5.91 -42.94
CA GLY A 153 -2.53 5.03 -43.03
C GLY A 153 -3.25 4.79 -41.69
N PRO A 154 -4.22 3.86 -41.66
CA PRO A 154 -5.04 3.60 -40.46
C PRO A 154 -4.25 2.97 -39.30
N ASP A 155 -3.08 2.41 -39.59
CA ASP A 155 -2.15 1.82 -38.63
C ASP A 155 -1.10 2.81 -38.12
N ALA A 156 -1.16 4.08 -38.53
CA ALA A 156 -0.23 5.11 -38.08
C ALA A 156 -0.23 5.21 -36.55
N GLY A 157 0.94 4.95 -35.95
CA GLY A 157 1.15 4.89 -34.50
C GLY A 157 1.37 3.48 -33.95
N GLY A 158 1.09 2.44 -34.72
CA GLY A 158 1.31 1.04 -34.34
C GLY A 158 2.65 0.45 -34.80
N TRP A 159 2.92 -0.77 -34.34
CA TRP A 159 4.06 -1.61 -34.73
C TRP A 159 3.62 -3.00 -35.16
N SER A 160 4.45 -3.63 -35.99
CA SER A 160 4.30 -5.02 -36.44
C SER A 160 5.49 -5.87 -35.95
N TYR A 161 5.53 -7.16 -36.30
CA TYR A 161 6.66 -8.04 -35.98
C TYR A 161 7.97 -7.63 -36.69
N GLY A 162 7.90 -6.81 -37.74
CA GLY A 162 9.04 -6.34 -38.52
C GLY A 162 9.55 -7.36 -39.55
N PRO A 163 10.49 -6.96 -40.42
CA PRO A 163 11.05 -7.85 -41.45
C PRO A 163 11.82 -9.03 -40.83
N GLY A 164 11.53 -10.25 -41.30
CA GLY A 164 12.26 -11.48 -40.92
C GLY A 164 11.63 -12.34 -39.81
N MET A 165 10.44 -11.99 -39.30
CA MET A 165 9.66 -12.84 -38.40
C MET A 165 8.58 -13.60 -39.18
N ALA A 166 8.47 -14.92 -38.97
CA ALA A 166 7.59 -15.82 -39.72
C ALA A 166 6.08 -15.64 -39.47
N ILE A 167 5.69 -14.77 -38.53
CA ILE A 167 4.32 -14.59 -38.04
C ILE A 167 3.97 -13.11 -38.18
N GLY A 168 2.88 -12.78 -38.89
CA GLY A 168 2.42 -11.41 -39.11
C GLY A 168 3.16 -10.71 -40.24
N GLY A 169 2.58 -10.75 -41.44
CA GLY A 169 3.16 -10.20 -42.67
C GLY A 169 3.65 -8.76 -42.54
N ALA A 170 4.67 -8.43 -43.33
CA ALA A 170 5.23 -7.09 -43.38
C ALA A 170 4.13 -6.04 -43.64
N GLY A 171 4.01 -5.05 -42.75
CA GLY A 171 3.28 -3.80 -43.03
C GLY A 171 1.95 -3.57 -42.31
N VAL A 172 1.39 -4.53 -41.55
CA VAL A 172 0.16 -4.32 -40.77
C VAL A 172 0.49 -4.28 -39.29
N ALA A 173 0.12 -3.20 -38.60
CA ALA A 173 0.35 -3.07 -37.18
C ALA A 173 -0.60 -3.98 -36.37
N ASP A 174 -0.15 -4.42 -35.20
CA ASP A 174 -1.02 -5.09 -34.23
C ASP A 174 -0.84 -4.52 -32.82
N ARG A 175 -1.87 -4.68 -31.98
CA ARG A 175 -1.89 -4.09 -30.64
C ARG A 175 -0.95 -4.78 -29.66
N SER A 176 -0.54 -6.01 -29.95
CA SER A 176 0.35 -6.79 -29.09
C SER A 176 1.80 -6.29 -29.21
N ASN A 177 2.31 -6.13 -30.43
CA ASN A 177 3.59 -5.47 -30.69
C ASN A 177 3.56 -4.01 -30.25
N SER A 178 2.48 -3.29 -30.58
CA SER A 178 2.36 -1.87 -30.26
C SER A 178 2.39 -1.61 -28.75
N GLN A 179 1.72 -2.43 -27.92
CA GLN A 179 1.78 -2.24 -26.48
C GLN A 179 3.18 -2.47 -25.91
N TYR A 180 3.95 -3.44 -26.42
CA TYR A 180 5.31 -3.67 -25.94
C TYR A 180 6.23 -2.52 -26.33
N ALA A 181 6.07 -1.97 -27.54
CA ALA A 181 6.79 -0.76 -27.93
C ALA A 181 6.47 0.39 -26.97
N VAL A 182 5.19 0.63 -26.65
CA VAL A 182 4.77 1.67 -25.69
C VAL A 182 5.40 1.46 -24.30
N LEU A 183 5.37 0.22 -23.79
CA LEU A 183 5.97 -0.11 -22.49
C LEU A 183 7.48 0.13 -22.49
N ALA A 184 8.18 -0.28 -23.56
CA ALA A 184 9.61 -0.02 -23.72
C ALA A 184 9.93 1.47 -23.81
N LEU A 185 9.18 2.23 -24.62
CA LEU A 185 9.38 3.67 -24.74
C LEU A 185 9.16 4.39 -23.41
N ARG A 186 8.15 3.97 -22.64
CA ARG A 186 7.94 4.47 -21.27
C ARG A 186 9.13 4.15 -20.36
N ASP A 187 9.57 2.90 -20.32
CA ASP A 187 10.65 2.48 -19.43
C ASP A 187 11.99 3.13 -19.82
N ALA A 188 12.20 3.39 -21.12
CA ALA A 188 13.30 4.20 -21.63
C ALA A 188 13.23 5.66 -21.14
N VAL A 189 12.07 6.30 -21.26
CA VAL A 189 11.86 7.65 -20.70
C VAL A 189 12.18 7.62 -19.22
N HIS A 190 11.66 6.67 -18.45
CA HIS A 190 11.93 6.56 -17.01
C HIS A 190 13.42 6.30 -16.67
N ALA A 191 14.17 5.67 -17.57
CA ALA A 191 15.62 5.50 -17.46
C ALA A 191 16.42 6.78 -17.83
N GLY A 192 15.77 7.81 -18.38
CA GLY A 192 16.38 9.07 -18.81
C GLY A 192 16.72 9.13 -20.30
N VAL A 193 16.12 8.27 -21.13
CA VAL A 193 16.25 8.27 -22.59
C VAL A 193 15.00 8.93 -23.21
N PRO A 194 15.12 10.09 -23.88
CA PRO A 194 13.97 10.79 -24.44
C PRO A 194 13.36 10.02 -25.61
N VAL A 195 12.05 10.24 -25.80
CA VAL A 195 11.24 9.71 -26.91
C VAL A 195 10.51 10.87 -27.58
N SER A 196 10.39 10.83 -28.90
CA SER A 196 9.77 11.87 -29.71
C SER A 196 8.31 12.11 -29.34
N GLN A 197 7.93 13.38 -29.15
CA GLN A 197 6.53 13.80 -29.02
C GLN A 197 5.67 13.37 -30.22
N LYS A 198 6.25 13.33 -31.43
CA LYS A 198 5.56 12.83 -32.62
C LYS A 198 5.16 11.36 -32.46
N THR A 199 6.05 10.54 -31.90
CA THR A 199 5.78 9.12 -31.65
C THR A 199 4.63 8.93 -30.67
N TRP A 200 4.61 9.69 -29.57
CA TRP A 200 3.50 9.66 -28.61
C TRP A 200 2.17 10.13 -29.20
N LYS A 201 2.16 11.21 -29.99
CA LYS A 201 0.96 11.72 -30.67
C LYS A 201 0.38 10.68 -31.64
N LEU A 202 1.23 9.98 -32.39
CA LEU A 202 0.80 8.88 -33.27
C LEU A 202 0.25 7.69 -32.47
N ILE A 203 0.86 7.32 -31.34
CA ILE A 203 0.32 6.25 -30.47
C ILE A 203 -1.09 6.63 -29.99
N LYS A 204 -1.29 7.87 -29.51
CA LYS A 204 -2.62 8.34 -29.07
C LYS A 204 -3.64 8.18 -30.19
N GLN A 205 -3.32 8.68 -31.39
CA GLN A 205 -4.18 8.56 -32.55
C GLN A 205 -4.52 7.09 -32.85
N TYR A 206 -3.52 6.20 -32.90
CA TYR A 206 -3.73 4.77 -33.16
C TYR A 206 -4.71 4.16 -32.16
N TRP A 207 -4.48 4.30 -30.86
CA TRP A 207 -5.31 3.61 -29.86
C TRP A 207 -6.70 4.23 -29.71
N SER A 208 -6.83 5.55 -29.82
CA SER A 208 -8.13 6.24 -29.74
C SER A 208 -9.04 5.94 -30.94
N THR A 209 -8.51 5.93 -32.17
CA THR A 209 -9.32 5.69 -33.38
C THR A 209 -9.67 4.21 -33.59
N GLN A 210 -8.97 3.32 -32.90
CA GLN A 210 -9.05 1.88 -33.10
C GLN A 210 -9.76 1.16 -31.94
N GLN A 211 -10.42 1.88 -31.03
CA GLN A 211 -11.25 1.28 -29.98
C GLN A 211 -12.58 0.78 -30.57
N SER A 212 -12.96 -0.45 -30.23
CA SER A 212 -14.22 -1.05 -30.68
C SER A 212 -15.44 -0.29 -30.12
N GLY A 213 -16.60 -0.45 -30.76
CA GLY A 213 -17.86 0.15 -30.29
C GLY A 213 -18.29 -0.31 -28.88
N ASP A 214 -17.90 -1.51 -28.47
CA ASP A 214 -18.15 -2.06 -27.13
C ASP A 214 -17.20 -1.53 -26.04
N GLY A 215 -16.22 -0.69 -26.40
CA GLY A 215 -15.24 -0.13 -25.46
C GLY A 215 -13.97 -0.96 -25.29
N GLY A 216 -13.92 -2.17 -25.84
CA GLY A 216 -12.71 -2.99 -25.82
C GLY A 216 -11.79 -2.76 -27.02
N TRP A 217 -10.73 -3.57 -27.12
CA TRP A 217 -9.87 -3.62 -28.29
C TRP A 217 -9.70 -5.06 -28.79
N GLY A 218 -9.69 -5.22 -30.12
CA GLY A 218 -9.32 -6.48 -30.79
C GLY A 218 -7.80 -6.62 -30.99
N TYR A 219 -7.36 -7.64 -31.73
CA TYR A 219 -5.92 -7.84 -32.00
C TYR A 219 -5.37 -6.90 -33.10
N GLN A 220 -6.10 -6.76 -34.22
CA GLN A 220 -5.74 -5.94 -35.40
C GLN A 220 -6.67 -4.75 -35.59
N SER A 221 -6.24 -3.77 -36.38
CA SER A 221 -6.88 -2.48 -36.59
C SER A 221 -8.20 -2.54 -37.38
N ASN A 222 -8.59 -3.68 -37.96
CA ASN A 222 -9.88 -3.82 -38.64
C ASN A 222 -10.72 -4.96 -38.01
N ALA A 223 -11.76 -4.59 -37.26
CA ALA A 223 -12.93 -5.42 -36.93
C ALA A 223 -12.69 -6.79 -36.25
N GLY A 224 -11.69 -6.90 -35.38
CA GLY A 224 -11.59 -8.04 -34.47
C GLY A 224 -12.48 -7.85 -33.24
N ALA A 225 -13.20 -8.90 -32.83
CA ALA A 225 -13.90 -8.91 -31.54
C ALA A 225 -12.94 -8.54 -30.41
N SER A 226 -13.41 -7.74 -29.47
CA SER A 226 -12.65 -7.28 -28.31
C SER A 226 -12.15 -8.47 -27.47
N ARG A 227 -10.93 -8.38 -26.94
CA ARG A 227 -10.27 -9.44 -26.17
C ARG A 227 -9.67 -8.87 -24.89
N GLY A 228 -9.73 -9.62 -23.80
CA GLY A 228 -9.21 -9.19 -22.50
C GLY A 228 -7.76 -8.73 -22.57
N SER A 229 -6.87 -9.55 -23.14
CA SER A 229 -5.45 -9.21 -23.35
C SER A 229 -5.21 -7.88 -24.08
N MET A 230 -6.03 -7.53 -25.07
CA MET A 230 -5.87 -6.28 -25.84
C MET A 230 -6.58 -5.12 -25.15
N THR A 231 -7.67 -5.37 -24.43
CA THR A 231 -8.36 -4.35 -23.64
C THR A 231 -7.50 -3.87 -22.47
N VAL A 232 -6.88 -4.78 -21.71
CA VAL A 232 -5.94 -4.40 -20.64
C VAL A 232 -4.69 -3.69 -21.20
N ALA A 233 -4.25 -4.07 -22.40
CA ALA A 233 -3.18 -3.38 -23.12
C ALA A 233 -3.57 -1.94 -23.50
N GLY A 234 -4.82 -1.74 -23.94
CA GLY A 234 -5.36 -0.43 -24.28
C GLY A 234 -5.48 0.49 -23.08
N ILE A 235 -5.98 -0.02 -21.94
CA ILE A 235 -6.02 0.72 -20.67
C ILE A 235 -4.61 1.20 -20.30
N ALA A 236 -3.65 0.28 -20.22
CA ALA A 236 -2.28 0.63 -19.87
C ALA A 236 -1.67 1.63 -20.87
N THR A 237 -1.87 1.42 -22.18
CA THR A 237 -1.32 2.29 -23.22
C THR A 237 -1.88 3.69 -23.15
N MET A 238 -3.19 3.85 -23.02
CA MET A 238 -3.82 5.17 -22.97
C MET A 238 -3.41 5.95 -21.72
N VAL A 239 -3.30 5.28 -20.56
CA VAL A 239 -2.76 5.91 -19.33
C VAL A 239 -1.33 6.42 -19.56
N ILE A 240 -0.46 5.57 -20.14
CA ILE A 240 0.94 5.92 -20.40
C ILE A 240 1.03 7.12 -21.35
N VAL A 241 0.30 7.05 -22.47
CA VAL A 241 0.34 8.08 -23.51
C VAL A 241 -0.20 9.42 -23.00
N ASN A 242 -1.28 9.40 -22.22
CA ASN A 242 -1.82 10.62 -21.62
C ASN A 242 -0.81 11.27 -20.66
N SER A 243 -0.06 10.47 -19.89
CA SER A 243 1.04 10.97 -19.05
C SER A 243 2.22 11.52 -19.90
N MET A 244 2.62 10.83 -20.97
CA MET A 244 3.77 11.22 -21.82
C MET A 244 3.50 12.45 -22.71
N LEU A 245 2.22 12.74 -22.97
CA LEU A 245 1.78 13.92 -23.73
C LEU A 245 1.42 15.12 -22.84
N GLY A 246 1.57 15.01 -21.51
CA GLY A 246 1.24 16.08 -20.56
C GLY A 246 2.11 17.34 -20.66
N ASP A 247 3.11 17.35 -21.54
CA ASP A 247 4.06 18.46 -21.73
C ASP A 247 3.57 19.57 -22.66
N ASP A 248 2.48 19.30 -23.41
CA ASP A 248 1.76 20.29 -24.21
C ASP A 248 0.91 21.15 -23.25
N LEU A 249 1.59 21.90 -22.37
CA LEU A 249 0.96 22.68 -21.31
C LEU A 249 0.23 23.88 -21.89
N GLU A 250 -1.08 23.92 -21.69
CA GLU A 250 -1.86 25.14 -21.85
C GLU A 250 -1.51 26.11 -20.71
N LEU A 251 -1.18 27.34 -21.07
CA LEU A 251 -0.75 28.38 -20.15
C LEU A 251 -1.66 29.60 -20.24
N ASN A 252 -1.93 30.21 -19.09
CA ASN A 252 -2.55 31.52 -19.00
C ASN A 252 -1.62 32.61 -19.54
N PRO A 253 -2.15 33.81 -19.87
CA PRO A 253 -1.33 34.94 -20.33
C PRO A 253 -0.20 35.35 -19.37
N ASP A 254 -0.34 35.05 -18.09
CA ASP A 254 0.67 35.33 -17.06
C ASP A 254 1.74 34.22 -16.95
N GLY A 255 1.66 33.17 -17.77
CA GLY A 255 2.59 32.05 -17.80
C GLY A 255 2.35 30.97 -16.73
N THR A 256 1.21 30.99 -16.04
CA THR A 256 0.78 29.90 -15.13
C THR A 256 0.07 28.77 -15.90
N PRO A 257 0.17 27.51 -15.45
CA PRO A 257 -0.62 26.43 -16.04
C PRO A 257 -2.13 26.65 -15.91
N VAL A 258 -2.88 26.28 -16.95
CA VAL A 258 -4.35 26.25 -16.92
C VAL A 258 -4.81 25.03 -16.10
N CYS A 259 -5.61 25.29 -15.06
CA CYS A 259 -6.08 24.26 -14.12
C CYS A 259 -7.59 23.97 -14.20
N CYS A 260 -8.40 24.98 -14.53
CA CYS A 260 -9.82 24.97 -14.19
C CYS A 260 -10.76 24.98 -15.39
N ASP A 261 -10.20 24.84 -16.59
CA ASP A 261 -11.00 24.70 -17.79
C ASP A 261 -11.63 23.31 -17.83
N GLN A 262 -12.92 23.25 -18.15
CA GLN A 262 -13.62 21.98 -18.33
C GLN A 262 -13.05 21.26 -19.56
N LYS A 263 -12.37 20.13 -19.32
CA LYS A 263 -11.90 19.25 -20.39
C LYS A 263 -12.92 18.15 -20.64
N GLU A 264 -13.10 17.78 -21.90
CA GLU A 264 -13.77 16.53 -22.23
C GLU A 264 -12.92 15.35 -21.73
N GLU A 265 -13.56 14.42 -21.05
CA GLU A 265 -12.89 13.21 -20.60
C GLU A 265 -12.48 12.34 -21.80
N ASP A 266 -11.25 11.83 -21.79
CA ASP A 266 -10.86 10.75 -22.69
C ASP A 266 -11.56 9.46 -22.24
N LYS A 267 -12.77 9.25 -22.78
CA LYS A 267 -13.64 8.11 -22.45
C LYS A 267 -13.04 6.76 -22.82
N SER A 268 -11.90 6.70 -23.51
CA SER A 268 -11.33 5.42 -23.95
C SER A 268 -10.98 4.52 -22.76
N ILE A 269 -10.40 5.07 -21.69
CA ILE A 269 -10.04 4.31 -20.48
C ILE A 269 -11.31 3.87 -19.73
N GLU A 270 -12.26 4.77 -19.52
CA GLU A 270 -13.54 4.48 -18.85
C GLU A 270 -14.31 3.36 -19.56
N ARG A 271 -14.50 3.48 -20.89
CA ARG A 271 -15.19 2.47 -21.71
C ARG A 271 -14.51 1.10 -21.63
N ALA A 272 -13.18 1.09 -21.57
CA ALA A 272 -12.42 -0.14 -21.44
C ALA A 272 -12.51 -0.76 -20.05
N ILE A 273 -12.52 0.05 -18.99
CA ILE A 273 -12.79 -0.39 -17.62
C ILE A 273 -14.21 -0.96 -17.53
N HIS A 274 -15.20 -0.35 -18.19
CA HIS A 274 -16.56 -0.87 -18.26
C HIS A 274 -16.63 -2.23 -18.99
N TRP A 275 -15.93 -2.36 -20.11
CA TRP A 275 -15.80 -3.64 -20.82
C TRP A 275 -15.19 -4.71 -19.90
N MET A 276 -14.10 -4.37 -19.20
CA MET A 276 -13.45 -5.28 -18.26
C MET A 276 -14.36 -5.65 -17.09
N THR A 277 -15.15 -4.70 -16.57
CA THR A 277 -16.15 -4.94 -15.51
C THR A 277 -17.19 -5.98 -15.92
N THR A 278 -17.57 -6.00 -17.20
CA THR A 278 -18.58 -6.92 -17.75
C THR A 278 -18.00 -8.29 -18.09
N HIS A 279 -16.74 -8.33 -18.52
CA HIS A 279 -16.10 -9.53 -19.07
C HIS A 279 -14.99 -10.12 -18.18
N PHE A 280 -14.84 -9.62 -16.94
CA PHE A 280 -13.74 -9.98 -16.05
C PHE A 280 -13.59 -11.50 -15.86
N SER A 281 -12.36 -12.00 -15.89
CA SER A 281 -12.01 -13.38 -15.58
C SER A 281 -10.55 -13.47 -15.16
N VAL A 282 -10.22 -14.36 -14.22
CA VAL A 282 -8.83 -14.77 -13.95
C VAL A 282 -8.49 -16.14 -14.50
N GLY A 283 -9.51 -16.91 -14.90
CA GLY A 283 -9.36 -18.29 -15.39
C GLY A 283 -9.31 -18.44 -16.90
N THR A 284 -9.69 -17.40 -17.64
CA THR A 284 -9.73 -17.35 -19.11
C THR A 284 -9.30 -15.97 -19.57
N ASN A 285 -8.83 -15.85 -20.83
CA ASN A 285 -8.62 -14.56 -21.48
C ASN A 285 -9.93 -14.18 -22.18
N PRO A 286 -10.68 -13.17 -21.70
CA PRO A 286 -11.99 -12.87 -22.27
C PRO A 286 -11.95 -12.67 -23.79
N GLY A 287 -12.86 -13.29 -24.53
CA GLY A 287 -12.89 -13.26 -25.99
C GLY A 287 -11.95 -14.23 -26.72
N VAL A 288 -11.02 -14.93 -26.04
CA VAL A 288 -10.13 -15.95 -26.65
C VAL A 288 -9.69 -17.06 -25.67
N ASN A 289 -9.64 -18.32 -26.11
CA ASN A 289 -9.27 -19.45 -25.23
C ASN A 289 -7.74 -19.71 -25.12
N SER A 290 -6.92 -18.67 -25.26
CA SER A 290 -5.44 -18.78 -25.23
C SER A 290 -4.80 -17.51 -24.65
N TRP A 291 -3.49 -17.53 -24.40
CA TRP A 291 -2.72 -16.39 -23.88
C TRP A 291 -3.19 -15.92 -22.51
N LEU A 292 -3.45 -16.87 -21.60
CA LEU A 292 -3.99 -16.59 -20.28
C LEU A 292 -2.95 -15.88 -19.41
N LEU A 293 -1.72 -16.40 -19.36
CA LEU A 293 -0.67 -15.82 -18.51
C LEU A 293 -0.24 -14.45 -19.04
N TYR A 294 -0.18 -14.28 -20.35
CA TYR A 294 0.01 -13.00 -21.00
C TYR A 294 -1.10 -12.00 -20.67
N TYR A 295 -2.36 -12.42 -20.70
CA TYR A 295 -3.50 -11.59 -20.31
C TYR A 295 -3.41 -11.17 -18.84
N LEU A 296 -3.13 -12.10 -17.92
CA LEU A 296 -2.99 -11.79 -16.49
C LEU A 296 -1.84 -10.80 -16.26
N TYR A 297 -0.70 -10.99 -16.91
CA TYR A 297 0.38 -10.00 -16.90
C TYR A 297 -0.07 -8.62 -17.46
N GLY A 298 -0.97 -8.59 -18.45
CA GLY A 298 -1.66 -7.37 -18.90
C GLY A 298 -2.57 -6.75 -17.83
N LEU A 299 -3.36 -7.59 -17.15
CA LEU A 299 -4.33 -7.19 -16.14
C LEU A 299 -3.67 -6.47 -14.95
N GLU A 300 -2.50 -6.94 -14.49
CA GLU A 300 -1.72 -6.26 -13.45
C GLU A 300 -1.41 -4.81 -13.85
N ARG A 301 -0.90 -4.60 -15.07
CA ARG A 301 -0.53 -3.26 -15.53
C ARG A 301 -1.73 -2.37 -15.72
N ALA A 302 -2.83 -2.90 -16.26
CA ALA A 302 -4.07 -2.15 -16.39
C ALA A 302 -4.50 -1.63 -15.02
N GLY A 303 -4.69 -2.52 -14.04
CA GLY A 303 -5.10 -2.14 -12.69
C GLY A 303 -4.12 -1.19 -12.00
N ARG A 304 -2.81 -1.49 -12.04
CA ARG A 304 -1.78 -0.70 -11.34
C ARG A 304 -1.54 0.68 -11.96
N LEU A 305 -1.60 0.81 -13.29
CA LEU A 305 -1.36 2.09 -13.96
C LEU A 305 -2.60 3.00 -13.92
N SER A 306 -3.80 2.44 -14.09
CA SER A 306 -5.05 3.23 -14.04
C SER A 306 -5.55 3.51 -12.62
N GLY A 307 -4.90 2.96 -11.59
CA GLY A 307 -5.40 3.02 -10.21
C GLY A 307 -6.70 2.23 -10.01
N THR A 308 -7.05 1.33 -10.95
CA THR A 308 -8.28 0.53 -10.88
C THR A 308 -8.04 -0.68 -10.01
N ARG A 309 -8.49 -0.62 -8.76
CA ARG A 309 -8.47 -1.76 -7.86
C ARG A 309 -9.49 -2.83 -8.26
N PHE A 310 -10.73 -2.41 -8.52
CA PHE A 310 -11.82 -3.31 -8.84
C PHE A 310 -12.25 -3.14 -10.28
N PHE A 311 -12.33 -4.24 -11.03
CA PHE A 311 -13.08 -4.28 -12.26
C PHE A 311 -14.48 -4.81 -11.93
N GLY A 312 -15.43 -3.88 -11.77
CA GLY A 312 -16.72 -4.18 -11.16
C GLY A 312 -16.58 -4.53 -9.68
N LYS A 313 -16.96 -5.76 -9.32
CA LYS A 313 -16.82 -6.29 -7.96
C LYS A 313 -15.54 -7.12 -7.75
N HIS A 314 -14.72 -7.25 -8.78
CA HIS A 314 -13.60 -8.19 -8.79
C HIS A 314 -12.28 -7.53 -8.39
N ASP A 315 -11.66 -8.03 -7.33
CA ASP A 315 -10.30 -7.62 -6.94
C ASP A 315 -9.31 -8.42 -7.79
N TRP A 316 -8.82 -7.79 -8.86
CA TRP A 316 -8.02 -8.50 -9.87
C TRP A 316 -6.76 -9.12 -9.31
N TYR A 317 -6.15 -8.48 -8.29
CA TYR A 317 -4.91 -8.98 -7.73
C TYR A 317 -5.18 -10.17 -6.83
N ARG A 318 -6.15 -10.06 -5.90
CA ARG A 318 -6.46 -11.15 -4.97
C ARG A 318 -6.97 -12.39 -5.70
N GLU A 319 -7.90 -12.21 -6.63
CA GLU A 319 -8.45 -13.31 -7.43
C GLU A 319 -7.37 -13.94 -8.31
N GLY A 320 -6.52 -13.13 -8.95
CA GLY A 320 -5.43 -13.62 -9.79
C GLY A 320 -4.35 -14.33 -8.98
N ALA A 321 -3.97 -13.79 -7.82
CA ALA A 321 -2.97 -14.39 -6.95
C ALA A 321 -3.44 -15.72 -6.39
N ALA A 322 -4.69 -15.81 -5.91
CA ALA A 322 -5.29 -17.07 -5.47
C ALA A 322 -5.36 -18.10 -6.61
N PHE A 323 -5.74 -17.67 -7.82
CA PHE A 323 -5.78 -18.54 -9.00
C PHE A 323 -4.40 -19.11 -9.36
N LEU A 324 -3.36 -18.29 -9.29
CA LEU A 324 -1.99 -18.62 -9.69
C LEU A 324 -1.26 -19.45 -8.64
N THR A 325 -1.39 -19.14 -7.34
CA THR A 325 -0.74 -19.92 -6.27
C THR A 325 -1.25 -21.36 -6.24
N GLN A 326 -2.55 -21.58 -6.48
CA GLN A 326 -3.15 -22.93 -6.58
C GLN A 326 -2.68 -23.73 -7.81
N ARG A 327 -2.09 -23.07 -8.82
CA ARG A 327 -1.65 -23.69 -10.09
C ARG A 327 -0.14 -23.77 -10.22
N GLN A 328 0.60 -23.41 -9.17
CA GLN A 328 2.04 -23.58 -9.16
C GLN A 328 2.40 -25.07 -9.11
N SER A 329 3.41 -25.47 -9.88
CA SER A 329 3.97 -26.81 -9.83
C SER A 329 4.56 -27.09 -8.44
N VAL A 330 4.06 -28.12 -7.76
CA VAL A 330 4.59 -28.58 -6.47
C VAL A 330 5.97 -29.23 -6.60
N ARG A 331 6.38 -29.62 -7.81
CA ARG A 331 7.64 -30.34 -8.06
C ARG A 331 8.83 -29.40 -8.17
N ASP A 332 8.67 -28.31 -8.92
CA ASP A 332 9.76 -27.42 -9.31
C ASP A 332 9.43 -25.93 -9.12
N GLY A 333 8.23 -25.58 -8.67
CA GLY A 333 7.83 -24.19 -8.44
C GLY A 333 7.46 -23.41 -9.71
N SER A 334 7.47 -24.05 -10.89
CA SER A 334 7.17 -23.38 -12.17
C SER A 334 5.67 -23.21 -12.44
N TRP A 335 5.34 -22.36 -13.42
CA TRP A 335 4.01 -22.27 -14.03
C TRP A 335 4.06 -22.54 -15.53
N ARG A 336 2.99 -23.18 -16.01
CA ARG A 336 2.75 -23.45 -17.43
C ARG A 336 1.34 -23.03 -17.80
N GLY A 337 1.21 -22.29 -18.88
CA GLY A 337 -0.06 -22.01 -19.55
C GLY A 337 -0.37 -23.03 -20.64
N ALA A 338 -1.37 -22.71 -21.46
CA ALA A 338 -1.79 -23.56 -22.58
C ALA A 338 -1.32 -23.00 -23.93
N GLY A 339 -1.13 -23.89 -24.92
CA GLY A 339 -0.71 -23.52 -26.28
C GLY A 339 0.80 -23.63 -26.52
N GLN A 340 1.24 -23.26 -27.72
CA GLN A 340 2.62 -23.52 -28.17
C GLN A 340 3.70 -22.73 -27.41
N LEU A 341 3.42 -21.50 -26.99
CA LEU A 341 4.40 -20.67 -26.28
C LEU A 341 4.23 -20.74 -24.75
N GLU A 342 3.03 -20.51 -24.21
CA GLU A 342 2.83 -20.46 -22.75
C GLU A 342 3.04 -21.80 -22.04
N SER A 343 3.14 -22.93 -22.77
CA SER A 343 3.52 -24.23 -22.18
C SER A 343 5.01 -24.31 -21.79
N ASP A 344 5.83 -23.37 -22.28
CA ASP A 344 7.21 -23.19 -21.85
C ASP A 344 7.25 -22.68 -20.39
N PRO A 345 7.95 -23.37 -19.49
CA PRO A 345 7.89 -23.08 -18.06
C PRO A 345 8.66 -21.81 -17.69
N VAL A 346 9.69 -21.42 -18.44
CA VAL A 346 10.43 -20.18 -18.20
C VAL A 346 9.56 -18.98 -18.55
N LEU A 347 8.92 -19.03 -19.72
CA LEU A 347 8.00 -17.99 -20.17
C LEU A 347 6.80 -17.87 -19.22
N GLY A 348 6.14 -18.99 -18.92
CA GLY A 348 4.98 -19.03 -18.03
C GLY A 348 5.31 -18.49 -16.63
N THR A 349 6.40 -18.98 -16.03
CA THR A 349 6.86 -18.51 -14.71
C THR A 349 7.22 -17.03 -14.74
N SER A 350 7.85 -16.53 -15.80
CA SER A 350 8.19 -15.10 -15.92
C SER A 350 6.95 -14.22 -15.91
N PHE A 351 5.89 -14.57 -16.67
CA PHE A 351 4.62 -13.81 -16.64
C PHE A 351 3.96 -13.83 -15.27
N VAL A 352 3.94 -14.99 -14.62
CA VAL A 352 3.31 -15.15 -13.30
C VAL A 352 4.05 -14.39 -12.23
N LEU A 353 5.39 -14.44 -12.20
CA LEU A 353 6.19 -13.66 -11.26
C LEU A 353 6.01 -12.16 -11.47
N LEU A 354 5.98 -11.69 -12.72
CA LEU A 354 5.71 -10.28 -13.03
C LEU A 354 4.32 -9.83 -12.56
N PHE A 355 3.32 -10.70 -12.62
CA PHE A 355 1.99 -10.43 -12.06
C PHE A 355 2.01 -10.39 -10.51
N LEU A 356 2.51 -11.47 -9.89
CA LEU A 356 2.47 -11.63 -8.44
C LEU A 356 3.31 -10.57 -7.72
N SER A 357 4.53 -10.32 -8.19
CA SER A 357 5.47 -9.45 -7.49
C SER A 357 5.12 -7.97 -7.65
N LYS A 358 4.66 -7.54 -8.83
CA LYS A 358 4.27 -6.13 -9.06
C LYS A 358 2.94 -5.78 -8.41
N GLY A 359 2.03 -6.74 -8.30
CA GLY A 359 0.77 -6.52 -7.60
C GLY A 359 0.89 -6.42 -6.07
N LEU A 360 2.04 -6.81 -5.48
CA LEU A 360 2.40 -6.54 -4.08
C LEU A 360 2.92 -5.12 -3.85
N ALA A 361 3.08 -4.30 -4.88
CA ALA A 361 3.53 -2.92 -4.72
C ALA A 361 2.67 -2.21 -3.65
N PRO A 362 3.29 -1.58 -2.62
CA PRO A 362 2.56 -0.85 -1.60
C PRO A 362 1.66 0.22 -2.22
N VAL A 363 0.39 0.23 -1.83
CA VAL A 363 -0.54 1.28 -2.21
C VAL A 363 -0.28 2.48 -1.30
N LEU A 364 0.25 3.56 -1.88
CA LEU A 364 0.64 4.76 -1.14
C LEU A 364 -0.57 5.64 -0.83
N ILE A 365 -1.47 5.80 -1.82
CA ILE A 365 -2.58 6.76 -1.77
C ILE A 365 -3.86 6.09 -2.29
N ASN A 366 -4.92 6.18 -1.51
CA ASN A 366 -6.30 5.98 -1.96
C ASN A 366 -6.87 7.33 -2.40
N LYS A 367 -7.21 7.51 -3.68
CA LYS A 367 -7.98 8.67 -4.15
C LYS A 367 -9.47 8.39 -3.91
N LEU A 368 -10.13 9.23 -3.11
CA LEU A 368 -11.50 9.00 -2.70
C LEU A 368 -12.49 9.46 -3.77
N GLU A 369 -13.30 8.52 -4.25
CA GLU A 369 -14.51 8.84 -5.00
C GLU A 369 -15.66 9.13 -4.00
N TYR A 370 -16.24 10.32 -4.14
CA TYR A 370 -17.34 10.80 -3.31
C TYR A 370 -18.39 11.56 -4.14
N LYS A 371 -19.52 11.89 -3.52
CA LYS A 371 -20.65 12.55 -4.17
C LYS A 371 -20.70 14.05 -3.94
N THR A 372 -21.23 14.79 -4.91
CA THR A 372 -21.62 16.21 -4.74
C THR A 372 -23.11 16.36 -5.02
N GLU A 373 -23.74 17.44 -4.53
CA GLU A 373 -25.15 17.71 -4.82
C GLU A 373 -25.42 17.82 -6.34
N GLY A 374 -24.43 18.25 -7.12
CA GLY A 374 -24.49 18.40 -8.57
C GLY A 374 -24.33 17.10 -9.38
N GLN A 375 -23.84 16.00 -8.79
CA GLN A 375 -23.57 14.76 -9.52
C GLN A 375 -24.78 14.14 -10.21
N ALA A 376 -25.99 14.34 -9.65
CA ALA A 376 -27.23 13.86 -10.27
C ALA A 376 -27.57 14.51 -11.63
N LYS A 377 -26.82 15.56 -12.03
CA LYS A 377 -27.02 16.32 -13.28
C LYS A 377 -25.81 16.32 -14.22
N LEU A 378 -24.75 15.58 -13.91
CA LEU A 378 -23.57 15.52 -14.78
C LEU A 378 -23.97 14.93 -16.14
N GLN A 379 -23.71 15.69 -17.21
CA GLN A 379 -23.90 15.19 -18.56
C GLN A 379 -22.92 14.03 -18.82
N PRO A 380 -23.31 12.98 -19.56
CA PRO A 380 -22.42 11.86 -19.86
C PRO A 380 -21.09 12.31 -20.49
N GLY A 381 -19.97 12.12 -19.78
CA GLY A 381 -18.63 12.54 -20.22
C GLY A 381 -18.07 13.82 -19.64
N THR A 382 -18.70 14.34 -18.59
CA THR A 382 -18.11 15.37 -17.75
C THR A 382 -17.25 14.72 -16.68
N ILE A 383 -16.03 15.24 -16.50
CA ILE A 383 -15.11 14.75 -15.47
C ILE A 383 -15.76 14.98 -14.09
N PRO A 384 -15.82 13.97 -13.21
CA PRO A 384 -16.48 14.14 -11.92
C PRO A 384 -15.66 15.04 -10.99
N ASN A 385 -16.35 15.80 -10.11
CA ASN A 385 -15.74 16.78 -9.19
C ASN A 385 -14.54 16.22 -8.39
N TRP A 386 -14.65 14.98 -7.91
CA TRP A 386 -13.59 14.33 -7.13
C TRP A 386 -12.33 14.00 -7.95
N ASN A 387 -12.44 13.95 -9.29
CA ASN A 387 -11.40 13.55 -10.22
C ASN A 387 -11.06 14.61 -11.28
N HIS A 388 -11.32 15.89 -11.00
CA HIS A 388 -11.07 17.00 -11.94
C HIS A 388 -9.67 16.95 -12.56
N HIS A 389 -8.67 16.58 -11.76
CA HIS A 389 -7.29 16.34 -12.18
C HIS A 389 -7.02 14.82 -12.22
N GLN A 390 -7.08 14.20 -13.39
CA GLN A 390 -7.12 12.74 -13.50
C GLN A 390 -5.76 12.04 -13.27
N ASN A 391 -4.63 12.73 -13.52
CA ASN A 391 -3.29 12.17 -13.37
C ASN A 391 -2.55 12.66 -12.12
N ASP A 392 -3.19 13.47 -11.28
CA ASP A 392 -2.59 14.09 -10.09
C ASP A 392 -1.84 13.09 -9.18
N ILE A 393 -2.54 12.06 -8.71
CA ILE A 393 -2.02 11.06 -7.77
C ILE A 393 -1.15 10.03 -8.48
N LEU A 394 -1.41 9.75 -9.77
CA LEU A 394 -0.51 8.95 -10.60
C LEU A 394 0.88 9.59 -10.66
N ASN A 395 0.93 10.87 -11.03
CA ASN A 395 2.16 11.61 -11.21
C ASN A 395 2.86 11.89 -9.88
N LEU A 396 2.12 12.24 -8.82
CA LEU A 396 2.69 12.37 -7.48
C LEU A 396 3.30 11.03 -7.02
N THR A 397 2.57 9.92 -7.15
CA THR A 397 3.09 8.60 -6.77
C THR A 397 4.32 8.22 -7.60
N ASP A 398 4.33 8.51 -8.90
CA ASP A 398 5.50 8.26 -9.75
C ASP A 398 6.71 9.11 -9.32
N ALA A 399 6.49 10.38 -8.97
CA ALA A 399 7.55 11.27 -8.48
C ALA A 399 8.21 10.74 -7.18
N LEU A 400 7.45 10.04 -6.33
CA LEU A 400 7.95 9.40 -5.10
C LEU A 400 8.57 8.02 -5.34
N SER A 401 8.04 7.26 -6.29
CA SER A 401 8.45 5.88 -6.57
C SER A 401 9.92 5.76 -6.98
N GLY A 402 10.69 4.98 -6.20
CA GLY A 402 12.10 4.72 -6.47
C GLY A 402 13.06 5.88 -6.20
N ARG A 403 12.63 6.90 -5.45
CA ARG A 403 13.54 7.89 -4.84
C ARG A 403 14.47 7.22 -3.82
N PRO A 404 15.60 7.87 -3.45
CA PRO A 404 16.36 7.47 -2.27
C PRO A 404 15.44 7.34 -1.06
N ASP A 405 15.61 6.28 -0.26
CA ASP A 405 14.83 5.98 0.95
C ASP A 405 13.34 5.66 0.76
N TRP A 406 12.85 5.61 -0.49
CA TRP A 406 11.48 5.18 -0.81
C TRP A 406 11.47 3.77 -1.43
N PRO A 407 10.36 3.01 -1.27
CA PRO A 407 10.21 1.75 -1.97
C PRO A 407 10.38 1.88 -3.49
N LYS A 408 10.97 0.85 -4.10
CA LYS A 408 11.34 0.84 -5.53
C LYS A 408 10.13 0.98 -6.47
N LEU A 409 8.96 0.55 -6.01
CA LEU A 409 7.71 0.59 -6.75
C LEU A 409 6.58 0.94 -5.78
N LEU A 410 5.93 2.08 -6.02
CA LEU A 410 4.74 2.52 -5.31
C LEU A 410 3.56 2.53 -6.28
N THR A 411 2.35 2.32 -5.76
CA THR A 411 1.11 2.44 -6.53
C THR A 411 0.09 3.29 -5.78
N TRP A 412 -1.02 3.57 -6.44
CA TRP A 412 -2.15 4.31 -5.93
C TRP A 412 -3.42 3.64 -6.47
N GLN A 413 -4.56 3.95 -5.88
CA GLN A 413 -5.82 3.43 -6.38
C GLN A 413 -6.97 4.37 -6.07
N THR A 414 -8.06 4.25 -6.82
CA THR A 414 -9.33 4.87 -6.49
C THR A 414 -10.12 3.98 -5.54
N VAL A 415 -10.72 4.58 -4.52
CA VAL A 415 -11.66 3.88 -3.61
C VAL A 415 -12.99 4.61 -3.60
N ASN A 416 -14.04 3.87 -3.91
CA ASN A 416 -15.42 4.33 -3.80
C ASN A 416 -15.93 4.10 -2.37
N LEU A 417 -16.36 5.17 -1.70
CA LEU A 417 -16.75 5.09 -0.30
C LEU A 417 -17.98 4.22 -0.06
N ASP A 418 -18.97 4.29 -0.95
CA ASP A 418 -20.21 3.49 -0.84
C ASP A 418 -19.90 1.99 -0.97
N LEU A 419 -19.09 1.62 -1.96
CA LEU A 419 -18.67 0.23 -2.16
C LEU A 419 -17.81 -0.26 -1.00
N ALA A 420 -16.96 0.61 -0.44
CA ALA A 420 -16.14 0.29 0.71
C ALA A 420 -17.02 0.00 1.95
N ILE A 421 -18.05 0.82 2.21
CA ILE A 421 -19.02 0.61 3.30
C ILE A 421 -19.76 -0.71 3.13
N GLN A 422 -20.16 -1.07 1.91
CA GLN A 422 -20.91 -2.30 1.63
C GLN A 422 -20.06 -3.57 1.66
N GLY A 423 -18.78 -3.50 1.25
CA GLY A 423 -17.95 -4.67 0.98
C GLY A 423 -16.94 -5.04 2.07
N GLY A 424 -16.39 -4.08 2.81
CA GLY A 424 -15.29 -4.36 3.76
C GLY A 424 -15.04 -3.32 4.84
N GLY A 425 -15.88 -2.29 4.93
CA GLY A 425 -15.75 -1.22 5.93
C GLY A 425 -14.41 -0.50 5.85
N VAL A 426 -13.99 0.07 6.98
CA VAL A 426 -12.77 0.90 7.09
C VAL A 426 -11.50 0.19 6.62
N GLN A 427 -11.49 -1.14 6.60
CA GLN A 427 -10.34 -1.94 6.17
C GLN A 427 -10.02 -1.74 4.68
N VAL A 428 -11.03 -1.43 3.86
CA VAL A 428 -10.83 -1.07 2.45
C VAL A 428 -10.01 0.23 2.34
N LEU A 429 -10.30 1.23 3.18
CA LEU A 429 -9.55 2.49 3.21
C LEU A 429 -8.15 2.31 3.80
N ARG A 430 -7.99 1.40 4.76
CA ARG A 430 -6.71 1.13 5.42
C ARG A 430 -5.65 0.53 4.52
N GLN A 431 -6.00 0.05 3.32
CA GLN A 431 -5.04 -0.49 2.35
C GLN A 431 -4.02 0.50 1.81
N ALA A 432 -4.27 1.78 2.00
CA ALA A 432 -3.27 2.80 1.83
C ALA A 432 -3.16 3.61 3.13
N PRO A 433 -1.95 4.07 3.50
CA PRO A 433 -1.78 4.93 4.66
C PRO A 433 -2.41 6.30 4.47
N VAL A 434 -2.55 6.76 3.22
CA VAL A 434 -3.09 8.08 2.87
C VAL A 434 -4.39 7.94 2.08
N LEU A 435 -5.41 8.68 2.51
CA LEU A 435 -6.64 8.93 1.78
C LEU A 435 -6.62 10.36 1.25
N PHE A 436 -6.63 10.50 -0.08
CA PHE A 436 -6.62 11.78 -0.77
C PHE A 436 -8.04 12.20 -1.15
N ILE A 437 -8.40 13.45 -0.83
CA ILE A 437 -9.70 14.04 -1.13
C ILE A 437 -9.48 15.38 -1.83
N SER A 438 -10.02 15.54 -3.03
CA SER A 438 -9.93 16.82 -3.75
C SER A 438 -11.22 17.15 -4.45
N GLY A 439 -11.46 18.43 -4.73
CA GLY A 439 -12.59 18.87 -5.55
C GLY A 439 -12.76 20.37 -5.49
N GLN A 440 -13.70 20.87 -6.30
CA GLN A 440 -14.05 22.30 -6.36
C GLN A 440 -15.40 22.56 -5.66
N GLU A 441 -16.32 21.60 -5.75
CA GLU A 441 -17.64 21.67 -5.14
C GLU A 441 -17.69 21.09 -3.73
N ASP A 442 -18.77 21.39 -3.01
CA ASP A 442 -19.05 20.96 -1.64
C ASP A 442 -19.20 19.42 -1.54
N PRO A 443 -18.25 18.70 -0.90
CA PRO A 443 -18.30 17.26 -0.81
C PRO A 443 -19.39 16.78 0.14
N GLN A 444 -20.25 15.87 -0.34
CA GLN A 444 -21.37 15.34 0.44
C GLN A 444 -21.02 14.00 1.08
N PHE A 445 -20.96 14.00 2.42
CA PHE A 445 -20.77 12.81 3.24
C PHE A 445 -21.94 12.66 4.21
N GLY A 446 -22.64 11.52 4.12
CA GLY A 446 -23.66 11.12 5.08
C GLY A 446 -23.05 10.61 6.39
N VAL A 447 -23.92 10.21 7.33
CA VAL A 447 -23.47 9.74 8.65
C VAL A 447 -22.58 8.48 8.55
N PRO A 448 -22.91 7.45 7.74
CA PRO A 448 -22.03 6.29 7.58
C PRO A 448 -20.64 6.66 7.04
N GLU A 449 -20.58 7.55 6.05
CA GLU A 449 -19.36 8.02 5.42
C GLU A 449 -18.48 8.80 6.42
N VAL A 450 -19.06 9.76 7.14
CA VAL A 450 -18.36 10.53 8.18
C VAL A 450 -17.77 9.60 9.25
N ASN A 451 -18.56 8.62 9.72
CA ASN A 451 -18.10 7.65 10.72
C ASN A 451 -16.94 6.79 10.19
N MET A 452 -16.99 6.40 8.92
CA MET A 452 -15.93 5.61 8.30
C MET A 452 -14.63 6.40 8.15
N LEU A 453 -14.71 7.66 7.73
CA LEU A 453 -13.54 8.56 7.64
C LEU A 453 -12.93 8.80 9.02
N LYS A 454 -13.76 8.99 10.04
CA LYS A 454 -13.32 9.12 11.44
C LYS A 454 -12.59 7.86 11.90
N GLN A 455 -13.18 6.68 11.70
CA GLN A 455 -12.57 5.40 12.04
C GLN A 455 -11.25 5.18 11.29
N PHE A 456 -11.16 5.60 10.02
CA PHE A 456 -9.93 5.49 9.25
C PHE A 456 -8.80 6.29 9.91
N VAL A 457 -9.07 7.54 10.29
CA VAL A 457 -8.11 8.41 11.00
C VAL A 457 -7.73 7.83 12.36
N GLU A 458 -8.71 7.42 13.16
CA GLU A 458 -8.49 6.80 14.49
C GLU A 458 -7.73 5.47 14.43
N GLN A 459 -7.75 4.80 13.28
CA GLN A 459 -6.98 3.57 13.04
C GLN A 459 -5.58 3.84 12.48
N GLY A 460 -5.12 5.09 12.50
CA GLY A 460 -3.80 5.49 12.02
C GLY A 460 -3.76 5.80 10.52
N GLY A 461 -4.91 5.96 9.86
CA GLY A 461 -4.99 6.50 8.51
C GLY A 461 -4.73 8.01 8.49
N PHE A 462 -4.29 8.53 7.35
CA PHE A 462 -3.99 9.95 7.16
C PHE A 462 -4.86 10.51 6.04
N ILE A 463 -5.54 11.64 6.26
CA ILE A 463 -6.31 12.31 5.21
C ILE A 463 -5.49 13.48 4.67
N PHE A 464 -5.26 13.51 3.36
CA PHE A 464 -4.72 14.68 2.67
C PHE A 464 -5.80 15.28 1.76
N ALA A 465 -6.24 16.49 2.06
CA ALA A 465 -7.23 17.20 1.27
C ALA A 465 -6.63 18.38 0.51
N VAL A 466 -7.06 18.58 -0.73
CA VAL A 466 -6.63 19.68 -1.60
C VAL A 466 -7.85 20.33 -2.24
N ASP A 467 -7.97 21.65 -2.11
CA ASP A 467 -8.99 22.39 -2.85
C ASP A 467 -8.59 22.54 -4.32
N ASN A 468 -9.53 22.30 -5.23
CA ASN A 468 -9.31 22.48 -6.65
C ASN A 468 -9.95 23.79 -7.10
N CYS A 469 -9.25 24.52 -7.96
CA CYS A 469 -9.81 25.69 -8.63
C CYS A 469 -10.29 26.82 -7.71
N ASN A 470 -9.70 26.95 -6.51
CA ASN A 470 -10.12 27.88 -5.47
C ASN A 470 -11.64 27.76 -5.19
N GLY A 471 -12.11 26.52 -5.15
CA GLY A 471 -13.51 26.18 -4.99
C GLY A 471 -13.99 26.51 -3.58
N ALA A 472 -14.59 27.69 -3.39
CA ALA A 472 -15.18 28.08 -2.11
C ALA A 472 -16.21 27.06 -1.56
N GLY A 473 -16.78 26.21 -2.44
CA GLY A 473 -17.62 25.09 -2.05
C GLY A 473 -16.86 23.98 -1.32
N PHE A 474 -15.71 23.54 -1.86
CA PHE A 474 -14.92 22.47 -1.27
C PHE A 474 -14.26 22.89 0.04
N ASP A 475 -13.63 24.08 0.15
CA ASP A 475 -13.05 24.58 1.42
C ASP A 475 -14.11 24.57 2.53
N ARG A 476 -15.28 25.15 2.27
CA ARG A 476 -16.40 25.18 3.22
C ARG A 476 -16.84 23.77 3.60
N GLY A 477 -17.14 22.93 2.61
CA GLY A 477 -17.66 21.58 2.85
C GLY A 477 -16.65 20.67 3.58
N PHE A 478 -15.36 20.81 3.29
CA PHE A 478 -14.31 20.07 4.00
C PHE A 478 -14.18 20.54 5.46
N ARG A 479 -14.25 21.85 5.73
CA ARG A 479 -14.29 22.36 7.12
C ARG A 479 -15.51 21.85 7.89
N GLU A 480 -16.67 21.78 7.24
CA GLU A 480 -17.88 21.21 7.84
C GLU A 480 -17.75 19.69 8.06
N LEU A 481 -17.08 18.95 7.17
CA LEU A 481 -16.76 17.54 7.38
C LEU A 481 -15.94 17.34 8.66
N ILE A 482 -14.91 18.16 8.91
CA ILE A 482 -14.11 18.07 10.14
C ILE A 482 -14.98 18.27 11.39
N LYS A 483 -15.88 19.27 11.37
CA LYS A 483 -16.84 19.48 12.47
C LYS A 483 -17.78 18.30 12.66
N LYS A 484 -18.25 17.66 11.58
CA LYS A 484 -19.08 16.46 11.66
C LYS A 484 -18.32 15.25 12.22
N MET A 485 -17.05 15.09 11.88
CA MET A 485 -16.19 14.03 12.44
C MET A 485 -15.93 14.26 13.95
N TYR A 486 -15.82 15.52 14.39
CA TYR A 486 -15.46 15.89 15.76
C TYR A 486 -16.36 17.03 16.33
N PRO A 487 -17.65 16.73 16.62
CA PRO A 487 -18.68 17.75 16.91
C PRO A 487 -18.53 18.49 18.25
N GLN A 488 -17.74 17.95 19.19
CA GLN A 488 -17.52 18.59 20.50
C GLN A 488 -16.35 19.59 20.51
N GLY A 489 -15.75 19.89 19.36
CA GLY A 489 -14.59 20.78 19.27
C GLY A 489 -13.30 20.19 19.85
N GLU A 490 -13.26 18.87 20.04
CA GLU A 490 -12.10 18.10 20.51
C GLU A 490 -10.85 18.38 19.67
N VAL A 491 -11.04 18.64 18.37
CA VAL A 491 -9.99 18.97 17.42
C VAL A 491 -10.46 20.07 16.47
N GLN A 492 -9.52 20.85 15.94
CA GLN A 492 -9.80 21.95 15.02
C GLN A 492 -8.81 21.95 13.87
N LEU A 493 -9.28 22.35 12.69
CA LEU A 493 -8.45 22.59 11.53
C LEU A 493 -7.74 23.96 11.69
N LYS A 494 -6.43 23.93 11.97
CA LYS A 494 -5.61 25.12 12.25
C LYS A 494 -4.47 25.25 11.25
N ARG A 495 -4.04 26.48 10.98
CA ARG A 495 -2.86 26.73 10.14
C ARG A 495 -1.62 26.14 10.80
N LEU A 496 -0.85 25.38 10.04
CA LEU A 496 0.43 24.83 10.47
C LEU A 496 1.51 25.90 10.37
N THR A 497 2.42 25.92 11.34
CA THR A 497 3.53 26.88 11.44
C THR A 497 4.85 26.22 11.05
N ALA A 498 5.91 27.02 10.87
CA ALA A 498 7.24 26.55 10.45
C ALA A 498 7.83 25.46 11.35
N GLU A 499 7.42 25.38 12.61
CA GLU A 499 7.85 24.36 13.56
C GLU A 499 7.32 22.96 13.20
N HIS A 500 6.19 22.88 12.48
CA HIS A 500 5.56 21.63 12.14
C HIS A 500 6.47 20.78 11.22
N PRO A 501 6.73 19.50 11.54
CA PRO A 501 7.66 18.67 10.77
C PRO A 501 7.39 18.57 9.27
N VAL A 502 6.13 18.72 8.85
CA VAL A 502 5.75 18.67 7.43
C VAL A 502 6.53 19.67 6.56
N PHE A 503 6.99 20.80 7.09
CA PHE A 503 7.76 21.77 6.30
C PHE A 503 9.22 21.37 6.08
N ARG A 504 9.67 20.24 6.62
CA ARG A 504 11.06 19.79 6.57
C ARG A 504 11.22 18.28 6.45
N CYS A 505 10.16 17.51 6.23
CA CYS A 505 10.25 16.06 6.17
C CYS A 505 11.15 15.56 5.04
N GLU A 506 11.05 16.11 3.83
CA GLU A 506 11.90 15.74 2.68
C GLU A 506 12.62 16.96 2.09
N TYR A 507 11.89 18.04 1.88
CA TYR A 507 12.38 19.33 1.40
C TYR A 507 12.18 20.39 2.48
N LEU A 508 13.05 21.39 2.51
CA LEU A 508 12.80 22.60 3.28
C LEU A 508 11.76 23.45 2.54
N LEU A 509 10.63 23.67 3.18
CA LEU A 509 9.52 24.48 2.69
C LEU A 509 9.38 25.70 3.60
N ASP A 510 9.15 26.86 2.98
CA ASP A 510 8.84 28.08 3.69
C ASP A 510 7.34 28.10 4.07
N ALA A 511 7.06 28.09 5.38
CA ALA A 511 5.70 28.07 5.92
C ALA A 511 4.93 29.39 5.77
N GLU A 512 5.63 30.49 5.44
CA GLU A 512 4.97 31.76 5.12
C GLU A 512 4.33 31.72 3.73
N SER A 513 5.04 31.13 2.77
CA SER A 513 4.57 31.00 1.39
C SER A 513 3.73 29.76 1.11
N VAL A 514 3.85 28.70 1.92
CA VAL A 514 3.09 27.44 1.76
C VAL A 514 1.99 27.35 2.81
N GLU A 515 0.74 27.48 2.37
CA GLU A 515 -0.41 27.38 3.26
C GLU A 515 -0.86 25.93 3.46
N LEU A 516 -0.69 25.42 4.68
CA LEU A 516 -1.19 24.11 5.10
C LEU A 516 -1.96 24.25 6.41
N TYR A 517 -3.10 23.59 6.47
CA TYR A 517 -3.87 23.41 7.69
C TYR A 517 -3.75 21.96 8.17
N GLY A 518 -3.83 21.76 9.48
CA GLY A 518 -3.78 20.44 10.09
C GLY A 518 -4.83 20.24 11.16
N VAL A 519 -5.27 18.99 11.32
CA VAL A 519 -6.06 18.52 12.47
C VAL A 519 -5.21 17.53 13.25
N ASP A 520 -4.96 17.85 14.51
CA ASP A 520 -4.27 16.95 15.43
C ASP A 520 -5.26 15.95 15.99
N VAL A 521 -5.02 14.66 15.77
CA VAL A 521 -5.79 13.56 16.34
C VAL A 521 -4.80 12.66 17.07
N GLY A 522 -4.94 12.57 18.39
CA GLY A 522 -3.94 11.92 19.23
C GLY A 522 -2.60 12.67 19.22
N CYS A 523 -1.49 11.96 18.97
CA CYS A 523 -0.14 12.51 18.98
C CYS A 523 0.36 13.08 17.65
N ARG A 524 -0.47 13.12 16.60
CA ARG A 524 -0.02 13.56 15.27
C ARG A 524 -1.08 14.38 14.57
N THR A 525 -0.64 15.19 13.62
CA THR A 525 -1.53 15.79 12.63
C THR A 525 -1.98 14.67 11.70
N SER A 526 -3.22 14.19 11.83
CA SER A 526 -3.71 13.05 11.06
C SER A 526 -4.49 13.47 9.81
N ILE A 527 -4.80 14.76 9.71
CA ILE A 527 -5.45 15.35 8.54
C ILE A 527 -4.66 16.59 8.17
N ILE A 528 -4.26 16.71 6.90
CA ILE A 528 -3.70 17.94 6.34
C ILE A 528 -4.60 18.41 5.20
N TYR A 529 -4.83 19.71 5.14
CA TYR A 529 -5.58 20.37 4.08
C TYR A 529 -4.73 21.49 3.46
N CYS A 530 -4.73 21.56 2.13
CA CYS A 530 -4.11 22.64 1.38
C CYS A 530 -5.19 23.38 0.56
N PRO A 531 -5.33 24.71 0.71
CA PRO A 531 -6.24 25.51 -0.09
C PRO A 531 -5.72 25.80 -1.51
N ASP A 532 -4.41 25.62 -1.75
CA ASP A 532 -3.84 25.76 -3.09
C ASP A 532 -4.14 24.50 -3.93
N ASP A 533 -4.45 24.68 -5.23
CA ASP A 533 -4.68 23.57 -6.18
C ASP A 533 -3.36 22.87 -6.57
N LEU A 534 -2.81 22.11 -5.61
CA LEU A 534 -1.64 21.28 -5.82
C LEU A 534 -1.91 20.15 -6.82
N ALA A 535 -3.15 19.64 -6.84
CA ALA A 535 -3.57 18.53 -7.68
C ALA A 535 -3.44 18.86 -9.16
N CYS A 536 -3.82 20.08 -9.58
CA CYS A 536 -3.58 20.58 -10.92
C CYS A 536 -2.10 20.48 -11.31
N LEU A 537 -1.22 20.98 -10.44
CA LEU A 537 0.20 21.06 -10.73
C LEU A 537 0.84 19.67 -10.73
N TRP A 538 0.34 18.72 -9.93
CA TRP A 538 0.74 17.32 -10.03
C TRP A 538 0.26 16.67 -11.33
N ASP A 539 -0.95 16.95 -11.80
CA ASP A 539 -1.45 16.46 -13.10
C ASP A 539 -0.57 16.93 -14.27
N LYS A 540 0.06 18.11 -14.17
CA LYS A 540 1.04 18.64 -15.15
C LYS A 540 2.48 18.16 -14.94
N TRP A 541 2.75 17.40 -13.88
CA TRP A 541 4.10 16.91 -13.62
C TRP A 541 4.50 15.84 -14.62
N MET A 542 5.76 15.90 -15.03
CA MET A 542 6.41 14.84 -15.82
C MET A 542 7.82 14.64 -15.29
N ARG A 543 8.28 13.38 -15.33
CA ARG A 543 9.62 13.01 -14.88
C ARG A 543 10.72 13.69 -15.71
N PHE A 544 10.51 13.82 -17.01
CA PHE A 544 11.43 14.45 -17.96
C PHE A 544 10.66 15.47 -18.81
N PRO A 545 10.47 16.69 -18.31
CA PRO A 545 9.80 17.75 -19.07
C PRO A 545 10.66 18.20 -20.26
N SER A 546 10.01 18.73 -21.30
CA SER A 546 10.63 19.31 -22.48
C SER A 546 11.50 20.50 -22.06
N GLN A 547 12.59 20.69 -22.82
CA GLN A 547 13.46 21.85 -22.65
C GLN A 547 12.74 23.17 -22.96
N ASP A 548 11.66 23.12 -23.74
CA ASP A 548 10.85 24.29 -24.11
C ASP A 548 9.81 24.68 -23.05
N ARG A 549 9.64 23.86 -21.99
CA ARG A 549 8.66 24.13 -20.93
C ARG A 549 9.02 25.44 -20.20
N PRO A 550 8.09 26.41 -20.07
CA PRO A 550 8.40 27.68 -19.42
C PRO A 550 8.88 27.53 -17.97
N VAL A 551 9.85 28.37 -17.60
CA VAL A 551 10.51 28.34 -16.27
C VAL A 551 9.52 28.57 -15.14
N LYS A 552 8.56 29.49 -15.31
CA LYS A 552 7.52 29.78 -14.31
C LYS A 552 6.66 28.54 -14.01
N ALA A 553 6.12 27.89 -15.04
CA ALA A 553 5.35 26.65 -14.91
C ALA A 553 6.18 25.53 -14.27
N THR A 554 7.43 25.36 -14.71
CA THR A 554 8.36 24.36 -14.14
C THR A 554 8.59 24.58 -12.65
N SER A 555 8.80 25.82 -12.22
CA SER A 555 8.98 26.18 -10.81
C SER A 555 7.74 25.88 -9.98
N MET A 556 6.55 26.25 -10.47
CA MET A 556 5.27 25.98 -9.78
C MET A 556 5.01 24.48 -9.61
N ILE A 557 5.17 23.71 -10.69
CA ILE A 557 5.01 22.24 -10.67
C ILE A 557 5.99 21.60 -9.70
N THR A 558 7.27 22.02 -9.76
CA THR A 558 8.30 21.50 -8.85
C THR A 558 7.97 21.81 -7.40
N ARG A 559 7.51 23.04 -7.11
CA ARG A 559 7.10 23.45 -5.77
C ARG A 559 5.93 22.60 -5.26
N ALA A 560 4.89 22.41 -6.07
CA ALA A 560 3.74 21.59 -5.70
C ALA A 560 4.12 20.13 -5.41
N VAL A 561 4.97 19.52 -6.24
CA VAL A 561 5.46 18.14 -6.01
C VAL A 561 6.28 18.06 -4.73
N ARG A 562 7.08 19.08 -4.40
CA ARG A 562 7.82 19.13 -3.12
C ARG A 562 6.88 19.20 -1.91
N ILE A 563 5.81 20.01 -1.99
CA ILE A 563 4.79 20.10 -0.94
C ILE A 563 4.11 18.74 -0.76
N GLY A 564 3.61 18.14 -1.84
CA GLY A 564 3.01 16.80 -1.80
C GLY A 564 3.96 15.74 -1.23
N THR A 565 5.23 15.74 -1.67
CA THR A 565 6.24 14.80 -1.17
C THR A 565 6.43 14.93 0.34
N ASN A 566 6.50 16.16 0.87
CA ASN A 566 6.65 16.40 2.30
C ASN A 566 5.45 15.89 3.11
N VAL A 567 4.23 16.15 2.63
CA VAL A 567 3.00 15.67 3.29
C VAL A 567 2.96 14.15 3.30
N ILE A 568 3.25 13.50 2.17
CA ILE A 568 3.26 12.03 2.08
C ILE A 568 4.40 11.43 2.91
N ALA A 569 5.58 12.04 2.93
CA ALA A 569 6.70 11.63 3.79
C ALA A 569 6.33 11.72 5.28
N TYR A 570 5.67 12.81 5.69
CA TYR A 570 5.20 12.99 7.06
C TYR A 570 4.18 11.92 7.45
N ALA A 571 3.22 11.65 6.57
CA ALA A 571 2.12 10.71 6.79
C ALA A 571 2.57 9.25 6.86
N THR A 572 3.57 8.87 6.07
CA THR A 572 3.97 7.47 5.87
C THR A 572 5.29 7.09 6.49
N GLY A 573 6.11 8.06 6.91
CA GLY A 573 7.47 7.77 7.35
C GLY A 573 8.39 7.24 6.23
N ARG A 574 7.96 7.28 4.96
CA ARG A 574 8.57 6.59 3.80
C ARG A 574 8.45 5.06 3.83
N GLU A 575 7.68 4.53 4.77
CA GLU A 575 7.48 3.10 4.97
C GLU A 575 5.99 2.76 4.77
N PRO A 576 5.45 2.89 3.53
CA PRO A 576 4.07 2.49 3.30
C PRO A 576 3.91 0.99 3.60
N PRO A 577 2.80 0.61 4.24
CA PRO A 577 2.54 -0.77 4.64
C PRO A 577 2.40 -1.68 3.41
N ASN A 578 2.76 -2.95 3.58
CA ASN A 578 2.62 -3.95 2.53
C ASN A 578 1.14 -4.31 2.32
N LYS A 579 0.73 -4.48 1.06
CA LYS A 579 -0.66 -4.68 0.64
C LYS A 579 -1.36 -5.86 1.34
N LEU A 580 -0.63 -6.94 1.62
CA LEU A 580 -1.22 -8.15 2.22
C LEU A 580 -1.14 -8.16 3.76
N ASP A 581 -0.14 -7.51 4.37
CA ASP A 581 -0.03 -7.40 5.84
C ASP A 581 -1.21 -6.62 6.45
N GLN A 582 -1.77 -5.66 5.71
CA GLN A 582 -2.92 -4.87 6.16
C GLN A 582 -4.24 -5.63 6.14
N GLU A 583 -4.39 -6.60 5.23
CA GLU A 583 -5.60 -7.42 5.15
C GLU A 583 -5.60 -8.54 6.21
N GLU A 584 -4.44 -9.09 6.56
CA GLU A 584 -4.30 -10.07 7.65
C GLU A 584 -4.65 -9.43 9.01
N LEU A 585 -4.19 -8.19 9.25
CA LEU A 585 -4.60 -7.39 10.42
C LEU A 585 -6.11 -7.06 10.41
N ALA A 586 -6.76 -7.03 9.24
CA ALA A 586 -8.18 -6.75 9.09
C ALA A 586 -9.06 -7.98 9.38
N SER A 587 -8.67 -9.17 8.93
CA SER A 587 -9.42 -10.41 9.14
C SER A 587 -9.38 -10.86 10.62
N GLU A 588 -8.26 -10.65 11.30
CA GLU A 588 -8.10 -10.98 12.72
C GLU A 588 -8.97 -10.12 13.65
N ASN A 589 -9.25 -8.87 13.27
CA ASN A 589 -10.08 -7.95 14.05
C ASN A 589 -11.57 -8.35 14.10
N GLY A 590 -12.03 -9.21 13.18
CA GLY A 590 -13.43 -9.64 13.12
C GLY A 590 -13.83 -10.71 14.13
N LEU A 591 -12.87 -11.37 14.80
CA LEU A 591 -13.12 -12.61 15.55
C LEU A 591 -13.08 -12.50 17.08
N GLN A 592 -12.66 -11.38 17.68
CA GLN A 592 -12.27 -11.39 19.11
C GLN A 592 -12.83 -10.25 19.97
N ASN A 593 -14.16 -10.16 20.03
CA ASN A 593 -14.88 -9.43 21.08
C ASN A 593 -15.70 -10.40 21.96
N GLN A 594 -15.06 -11.41 22.56
CA GLN A 594 -15.67 -12.21 23.62
C GLN A 594 -14.98 -11.92 24.96
N VAL A 595 -15.79 -11.52 25.94
CA VAL A 595 -15.37 -11.29 27.33
C VAL A 595 -15.59 -12.59 28.09
N GLU A 596 -14.53 -13.20 28.60
CA GLU A 596 -14.63 -14.20 29.66
C GLU A 596 -13.82 -13.75 30.88
N ARG A 597 -14.30 -14.10 32.08
CA ARG A 597 -13.59 -13.81 33.34
C ARG A 597 -12.35 -14.72 33.43
N GLY A 598 -11.21 -14.17 33.84
CA GLY A 598 -9.96 -14.93 34.05
C GLY A 598 -8.76 -14.49 33.19
N PHE A 599 -8.90 -13.45 32.36
CA PHE A 599 -7.84 -12.96 31.47
C PHE A 599 -7.03 -11.81 32.05
N LEU A 600 -5.77 -11.69 31.61
CA LEU A 600 -4.89 -10.56 31.93
C LEU A 600 -5.56 -9.23 31.55
N GLN A 601 -5.57 -8.29 32.49
CA GLN A 601 -6.03 -6.91 32.28
C GLN A 601 -4.91 -5.94 32.66
N ILE A 602 -4.67 -4.96 31.79
CA ILE A 602 -3.71 -3.87 32.02
C ILE A 602 -4.51 -2.57 32.08
N ALA A 603 -4.36 -1.82 33.17
CA ALA A 603 -5.04 -0.54 33.32
C ALA A 603 -4.19 0.62 32.81
N LYS A 604 -4.80 1.51 32.03
CA LYS A 604 -4.16 2.73 31.51
C LYS A 604 -4.39 3.90 32.48
N ILE A 605 -3.32 4.51 32.95
CA ILE A 605 -3.37 5.64 33.89
C ILE A 605 -3.72 6.92 33.16
N ARG A 606 -4.78 7.62 33.61
CA ARG A 606 -5.12 8.98 33.18
C ARG A 606 -4.27 10.00 33.92
N HIS A 607 -3.82 11.01 33.20
CA HIS A 607 -3.14 12.18 33.77
C HIS A 607 -3.62 13.45 33.04
N ASN A 608 -3.34 14.63 33.60
CA ASN A 608 -3.82 15.91 33.07
C ASN A 608 -3.14 16.37 31.76
N GLY A 609 -2.03 15.73 31.36
CA GLY A 609 -1.45 15.86 30.02
C GLY A 609 -2.15 15.00 28.95
N THR A 610 -1.47 14.80 27.83
CA THR A 610 -1.89 13.94 26.70
C THR A 610 -1.74 12.45 27.02
N TRP A 611 -2.54 11.97 27.98
CA TRP A 611 -2.48 10.58 28.50
C TRP A 611 -2.95 9.52 27.51
N ASP A 612 -3.72 9.93 26.50
CA ASP A 612 -4.25 9.07 25.45
C ASP A 612 -3.61 9.36 24.08
N ALA A 613 -2.31 9.67 24.07
CA ALA A 613 -1.55 10.05 22.86
C ALA A 613 -1.51 8.96 21.76
N ALA A 614 -1.73 7.71 22.13
CA ALA A 614 -1.75 6.50 21.29
C ALA A 614 -2.83 5.54 21.84
N PRO A 615 -4.12 5.81 21.57
CA PRO A 615 -5.25 5.17 22.26
C PRO A 615 -5.30 3.64 22.15
N ARG A 616 -4.89 3.10 21.01
CA ARG A 616 -4.89 1.68 20.66
C ARG A 616 -3.56 0.98 20.97
N ALA A 617 -2.52 1.69 21.43
CA ALA A 617 -1.22 1.08 21.71
C ALA A 617 -1.36 -0.14 22.64
N LEU A 618 -2.05 0.05 23.77
CA LEU A 618 -2.28 -1.02 24.74
C LEU A 618 -3.19 -2.13 24.18
N THR A 619 -4.23 -1.77 23.43
CA THR A 619 -5.11 -2.75 22.78
C THR A 619 -4.33 -3.61 21.78
N ASN A 620 -3.45 -3.02 20.98
CA ASN A 620 -2.63 -3.71 20.00
C ASN A 620 -1.56 -4.59 20.67
N LEU A 621 -1.00 -4.13 21.79
CA LEU A 621 -0.12 -4.95 22.63
C LEU A 621 -0.85 -6.20 23.17
N LEU A 622 -2.06 -6.04 23.70
CA LEU A 622 -2.88 -7.14 24.21
C LEU A 622 -3.29 -8.12 23.09
N LYS A 623 -3.51 -7.62 21.86
CA LYS A 623 -3.72 -8.48 20.68
C LYS A 623 -2.47 -9.26 20.32
N ALA A 624 -1.31 -8.60 20.27
CA ALA A 624 -0.04 -9.27 19.99
C ALA A 624 0.30 -10.32 21.06
N LEU A 625 -0.07 -10.09 22.33
CA LEU A 625 0.05 -11.08 23.42
C LEU A 625 -0.82 -12.32 23.12
N ASN A 626 -2.08 -12.13 22.73
CA ASN A 626 -2.99 -13.23 22.39
C ASN A 626 -2.51 -14.08 21.21
N GLN A 627 -1.88 -13.45 20.21
CA GLN A 627 -1.41 -14.12 19.00
C GLN A 627 -0.10 -14.88 19.20
N ASN A 628 0.84 -14.30 19.96
CA ASN A 628 2.22 -14.77 19.97
C ASN A 628 2.66 -15.45 21.27
N ALA A 629 1.83 -15.47 22.33
CA ALA A 629 2.28 -15.84 23.66
C ALA A 629 1.57 -16.99 24.36
N GLY A 630 0.54 -17.60 23.75
CA GLY A 630 -0.26 -18.63 24.45
C GLY A 630 -0.93 -18.13 25.73
N MET A 631 -0.92 -16.82 25.97
CA MET A 631 -1.62 -16.13 27.05
C MET A 631 -2.93 -15.59 26.52
N ILE A 632 -3.97 -15.62 27.34
CA ILE A 632 -5.25 -15.03 26.98
C ILE A 632 -5.44 -13.75 27.80
N ALA A 633 -5.44 -12.62 27.10
CA ALA A 633 -5.57 -11.28 27.63
C ALA A 633 -6.84 -10.61 27.10
N SER A 634 -7.49 -9.81 27.95
CA SER A 634 -8.65 -9.01 27.57
C SER A 634 -8.20 -7.86 26.67
N THR A 635 -8.83 -7.69 25.51
CA THR A 635 -8.57 -6.51 24.64
C THR A 635 -9.23 -5.23 25.15
N LYS A 636 -10.04 -5.30 26.22
CA LYS A 636 -10.53 -4.11 26.93
C LYS A 636 -9.42 -3.51 27.79
N THR A 637 -9.16 -2.23 27.59
CA THR A 637 -8.17 -1.43 28.31
C THR A 637 -8.87 -0.46 29.27
N PRO A 638 -9.14 -0.84 30.54
CA PRO A 638 -9.72 0.08 31.50
C PRO A 638 -8.81 1.30 31.67
N SER A 639 -9.40 2.49 31.64
CA SER A 639 -8.68 3.75 31.80
C SER A 639 -9.14 4.42 33.09
N LEU A 640 -8.20 4.60 34.02
CA LEU A 640 -8.47 5.00 35.40
C LEU A 640 -7.60 6.19 35.79
N PRO A 641 -8.12 7.20 36.51
CA PRO A 641 -7.25 8.15 37.20
C PRO A 641 -6.44 7.44 38.28
N ALA A 642 -5.25 7.94 38.60
CA ALA A 642 -4.41 7.34 39.64
C ALA A 642 -5.04 7.41 41.05
N SER A 643 -6.11 8.18 41.23
CA SER A 643 -6.89 8.25 42.46
C SER A 643 -7.90 7.11 42.62
N ASP A 644 -8.12 6.28 41.59
CA ASP A 644 -9.12 5.21 41.62
C ASP A 644 -8.69 4.09 42.58
N PRO A 645 -9.54 3.66 43.54
CA PRO A 645 -9.19 2.61 44.49
C PRO A 645 -8.99 1.23 43.83
N ASN A 646 -9.50 1.02 42.62
CA ASN A 646 -9.35 -0.25 41.90
C ASN A 646 -7.98 -0.42 41.24
N LEU A 647 -7.07 0.56 41.34
CA LEU A 647 -5.71 0.49 40.78
C LEU A 647 -4.96 -0.77 41.26
N MET A 648 -5.19 -1.17 42.50
CA MET A 648 -4.60 -2.36 43.16
C MET A 648 -5.05 -3.69 42.56
N GLN A 649 -6.11 -3.71 41.74
CA GLN A 649 -6.61 -4.94 41.12
C GLN A 649 -5.83 -5.32 39.85
N TYR A 650 -4.96 -4.43 39.36
CA TYR A 650 -4.23 -4.61 38.12
C TYR A 650 -2.75 -4.85 38.43
N PRO A 651 -2.21 -6.04 38.08
CA PRO A 651 -0.79 -6.33 38.31
C PRO A 651 0.11 -5.50 37.39
N LEU A 652 -0.42 -5.01 36.27
CA LEU A 652 0.29 -4.14 35.33
C LEU A 652 -0.52 -2.86 35.07
N LEU A 653 0.19 -1.74 35.14
CA LEU A 653 -0.29 -0.40 34.85
C LEU A 653 0.47 0.14 33.64
N TYR A 654 -0.23 0.86 32.77
CA TYR A 654 0.33 1.44 31.56
C TYR A 654 0.17 2.96 31.55
N MET A 655 1.23 3.67 31.19
CA MET A 655 1.22 5.14 31.15
C MET A 655 2.07 5.67 30.00
N HIS A 656 1.57 6.60 29.22
CA HIS A 656 2.37 7.25 28.19
C HIS A 656 1.80 8.63 27.89
N GLY A 657 2.58 9.44 27.18
CA GLY A 657 2.12 10.76 26.77
C GLY A 657 3.18 11.58 26.07
N ARG A 658 2.80 12.80 25.67
CA ARG A 658 3.66 13.71 24.92
C ARG A 658 3.90 15.04 25.62
N SER A 659 2.85 15.56 26.24
CA SER A 659 2.86 16.86 26.90
C SER A 659 3.35 16.73 28.34
N GLN A 660 3.64 17.89 28.93
CA GLN A 660 3.82 17.99 30.37
C GLN A 660 2.56 17.46 31.09
N PHE A 661 2.77 16.82 32.23
CA PHE A 661 1.70 16.36 33.11
C PHE A 661 2.12 16.49 34.58
N SER A 662 1.16 16.38 35.48
CA SER A 662 1.37 16.31 36.93
C SER A 662 0.29 15.44 37.57
N LEU A 663 0.65 14.69 38.60
CA LEU A 663 -0.30 13.98 39.47
C LEU A 663 -0.41 14.69 40.82
N SER A 664 -1.62 14.77 41.35
CA SER A 664 -1.88 15.28 42.71
C SER A 664 -1.22 14.39 43.77
N LYS A 665 -1.03 14.89 45.00
CA LYS A 665 -0.40 14.10 46.08
C LYS A 665 -1.18 12.83 46.42
N THR A 666 -2.51 12.85 46.30
CA THR A 666 -3.36 11.67 46.47
C THR A 666 -3.12 10.63 45.38
N GLU A 667 -3.08 11.06 44.11
CA GLU A 667 -2.77 10.20 42.97
C GLU A 667 -1.37 9.58 43.07
N GLN A 668 -0.37 10.39 43.48
CA GLN A 668 0.99 9.92 43.73
C GLN A 668 1.03 8.86 44.83
N SER A 669 0.33 9.09 45.94
CA SER A 669 0.28 8.14 47.07
C SER A 669 -0.36 6.81 46.66
N ASN A 670 -1.47 6.83 45.94
CA ASN A 670 -2.17 5.63 45.50
C ASN A 670 -1.35 4.83 44.47
N LEU A 671 -0.75 5.53 43.50
CA LEU A 671 0.13 4.89 42.52
C LEU A 671 1.35 4.28 43.21
N LYS A 672 2.00 5.02 44.12
CA LYS A 672 3.13 4.50 44.90
C LYS A 672 2.74 3.25 45.69
N GLN A 673 1.60 3.27 46.37
CA GLN A 673 1.11 2.12 47.14
C GLN A 673 0.87 0.90 46.23
N ALA A 674 0.39 1.09 45.00
CA ALA A 674 0.21 -0.03 44.07
C ALA A 674 1.54 -0.65 43.66
N LEU A 675 2.55 0.19 43.41
CA LEU A 675 3.90 -0.25 43.08
C LEU A 675 4.59 -0.93 44.26
N ASP A 676 4.43 -0.41 45.47
CA ASP A 676 4.94 -1.03 46.70
C ASP A 676 4.28 -2.41 46.93
N ASN A 677 3.02 -2.59 46.50
CA ASN A 677 2.28 -3.85 46.60
C ASN A 677 2.55 -4.82 45.43
N GLY A 678 3.56 -4.56 44.59
CA GLY A 678 4.00 -5.47 43.52
C GLY A 678 3.37 -5.24 42.14
N ALA A 679 2.60 -4.16 41.94
CA ALA A 679 2.18 -3.77 40.59
C ALA A 679 3.37 -3.21 39.79
N VAL A 680 3.35 -3.41 38.47
CA VAL A 680 4.38 -2.90 37.56
C VAL A 680 3.82 -1.75 36.73
N LEU A 681 4.50 -0.60 36.74
CA LEU A 681 4.23 0.50 35.83
C LEU A 681 5.14 0.40 34.60
N PHE A 682 4.54 0.08 33.45
CA PHE A 682 5.17 0.24 32.15
C PHE A 682 4.81 1.61 31.56
N ALA A 683 5.82 2.43 31.27
CA ALA A 683 5.62 3.74 30.67
C ALA A 683 6.56 4.09 29.52
N ASP A 684 6.10 4.90 28.58
CA ASP A 684 6.93 5.45 27.50
C ASP A 684 6.62 6.90 27.13
N ALA A 685 7.63 7.62 26.64
CA ALA A 685 7.44 8.95 26.07
C ALA A 685 7.11 8.87 24.58
N CYS A 686 5.89 9.27 24.21
CA CYS A 686 5.44 9.23 22.82
C CYS A 686 6.32 10.11 21.93
N CYS A 687 6.86 9.53 20.86
CA CYS A 687 7.85 10.14 19.98
C CYS A 687 9.08 10.76 20.68
N GLY A 688 9.47 10.26 21.86
CA GLY A 688 10.61 10.78 22.62
C GLY A 688 10.39 12.18 23.20
N ALA A 689 9.13 12.56 23.44
CA ALA A 689 8.77 13.91 23.82
C ALA A 689 9.38 14.35 25.16
N GLN A 690 10.23 15.37 25.09
CA GLN A 690 10.93 15.95 26.23
C GLN A 690 10.01 16.47 27.36
N PRO A 691 8.84 17.09 27.09
CA PRO A 691 7.95 17.53 28.15
C PRO A 691 7.42 16.39 29.02
N PHE A 692 7.08 15.25 28.40
CA PHE A 692 6.63 14.06 29.12
C PHE A 692 7.79 13.39 29.88
N ASP A 693 8.95 13.19 29.24
CA ASP A 693 10.16 12.62 29.88
C ASP A 693 10.54 13.38 31.15
N LYS A 694 10.54 14.72 31.11
CA LYS A 694 10.79 15.56 32.29
C LYS A 694 9.74 15.36 33.39
N SER A 695 8.46 15.34 33.03
CA SER A 695 7.36 15.16 33.98
C SER A 695 7.38 13.78 34.65
N PHE A 696 7.69 12.73 33.87
CA PHE A 696 7.78 11.37 34.37
C PHE A 696 8.95 11.20 35.35
N ARG A 697 10.14 11.73 35.02
CA ARG A 697 11.29 11.70 35.93
C ARG A 697 11.03 12.47 37.22
N GLN A 698 10.39 13.63 37.12
CA GLN A 698 9.98 14.39 38.31
C GLN A 698 9.00 13.58 39.17
N LEU A 699 7.99 12.95 38.57
CA LEU A 699 7.05 12.08 39.28
C LEU A 699 7.78 10.94 40.02
N MET A 700 8.72 10.26 39.36
CA MET A 700 9.50 9.19 39.98
C MET A 700 10.33 9.69 41.17
N GLN A 701 10.96 10.86 41.05
CA GLN A 701 11.73 11.47 42.13
C GLN A 701 10.85 11.88 43.33
N GLU A 702 9.63 12.36 43.06
CA GLU A 702 8.67 12.71 44.11
C GLU A 702 8.12 11.48 44.85
N MET A 703 7.86 10.37 44.16
CA MET A 703 7.34 9.14 44.77
C MET A 703 8.43 8.31 45.45
N PHE A 704 9.65 8.30 44.91
CA PHE A 704 10.76 7.49 45.38
C PHE A 704 12.06 8.32 45.55
N PRO A 705 12.14 9.24 46.52
CA PRO A 705 13.26 10.17 46.64
C PRO A 705 14.61 9.51 46.93
N THR A 706 14.61 8.28 47.47
CA THR A 706 15.82 7.48 47.75
C THR A 706 16.18 6.52 46.63
N LYS A 707 15.32 6.33 45.63
CA LYS A 707 15.56 5.44 44.49
C LYS A 707 15.81 6.25 43.24
N GLN A 708 16.51 5.67 42.27
CA GLN A 708 16.81 6.33 41.01
C GLN A 708 16.33 5.47 39.87
N LEU A 709 15.74 6.12 38.86
CA LEU A 709 15.43 5.52 37.57
C LEU A 709 16.76 5.21 36.86
N LYS A 710 17.15 3.94 36.79
CA LYS A 710 18.45 3.49 36.27
C LYS A 710 18.29 2.67 35.01
N ARG A 711 19.25 2.74 34.09
CA ARG A 711 19.28 1.90 32.88
C ARG A 711 19.26 0.42 33.26
N ILE A 712 18.35 -0.34 32.64
CA ILE A 712 18.30 -1.80 32.74
C ILE A 712 19.43 -2.36 31.86
N PRO A 713 20.36 -3.17 32.40
CA PRO A 713 21.47 -3.75 31.64
C PRO A 713 20.98 -4.65 30.49
N VAL A 714 21.68 -4.65 29.35
CA VAL A 714 21.25 -5.41 28.14
C VAL A 714 21.29 -6.93 28.33
N ASP A 715 22.07 -7.42 29.29
CA ASP A 715 22.16 -8.82 29.72
C ASP A 715 21.03 -9.22 30.69
N HIS A 716 20.19 -8.29 31.11
CA HIS A 716 19.03 -8.57 31.96
C HIS A 716 18.05 -9.54 31.26
N PRO A 717 17.43 -10.51 31.99
CA PRO A 717 16.55 -11.52 31.39
C PRO A 717 15.41 -10.97 30.53
N LEU A 718 14.91 -9.78 30.87
CA LEU A 718 13.90 -9.02 30.10
C LEU A 718 14.25 -8.89 28.61
N PHE A 719 15.53 -8.80 28.24
CA PHE A 719 15.93 -8.61 26.84
C PHE A 719 16.26 -9.92 26.10
N SER A 720 16.13 -11.07 26.76
CA SER A 720 16.56 -12.37 26.23
C SER A 720 15.39 -13.25 25.78
N GLU A 721 15.72 -14.29 25.01
CA GLU A 721 14.77 -15.34 24.59
C GLU A 721 14.12 -16.08 25.77
N GLN A 722 14.71 -16.02 26.98
CA GLN A 722 14.12 -16.62 28.18
C GLN A 722 12.78 -15.98 28.54
N THR A 723 12.62 -14.69 28.27
CA THR A 723 11.37 -13.96 28.48
C THR A 723 10.46 -14.08 27.26
N GLY A 724 11.02 -14.09 26.05
CA GLY A 724 10.25 -14.32 24.83
C GLY A 724 11.04 -14.13 23.55
N TYR A 725 11.52 -12.92 23.32
CA TYR A 725 12.29 -12.56 22.14
C TYR A 725 13.69 -12.09 22.51
N ASP A 726 14.68 -12.40 21.68
CA ASP A 726 15.98 -11.75 21.75
C ASP A 726 15.86 -10.31 21.25
N VAL A 727 15.82 -9.36 22.18
CA VAL A 727 15.74 -7.92 21.91
C VAL A 727 16.97 -7.19 22.45
N ARG A 728 18.09 -7.90 22.65
CA ARG A 728 19.38 -7.29 23.00
C ARG A 728 19.87 -6.32 21.92
N ARG A 729 19.39 -6.50 20.68
CA ARG A 729 19.56 -5.56 19.58
C ARG A 729 18.20 -5.22 18.98
N VAL A 730 17.91 -3.92 18.89
CA VAL A 730 16.66 -3.38 18.34
C VAL A 730 16.95 -2.26 17.36
N ARG A 731 16.10 -2.11 16.36
CA ARG A 731 16.11 -0.98 15.44
C ARG A 731 15.35 0.17 16.07
N ARG A 732 16.03 1.30 16.17
CA ARG A 732 15.49 2.55 16.71
C ARG A 732 15.73 3.69 15.74
N ARG A 733 14.69 4.47 15.50
CA ARG A 733 14.75 5.72 14.75
C ARG A 733 15.39 6.81 15.60
N GLN A 734 16.45 7.40 15.09
CA GLN A 734 17.15 8.52 15.69
C GLN A 734 17.10 9.71 14.73
N MET A 735 16.71 10.87 15.25
CA MET A 735 16.78 12.13 14.52
C MET A 735 18.21 12.68 14.61
N GLU A 736 18.81 13.04 13.47
CA GLU A 736 19.99 13.91 13.49
C GLU A 736 19.57 15.31 13.98
N VAL A 737 20.49 15.97 14.69
CA VAL A 737 20.31 17.20 15.50
C VAL A 737 19.32 18.24 14.93
N ASN A 738 18.50 18.81 15.82
CA ASN A 738 17.49 19.86 15.56
C ASN A 738 18.09 21.20 15.05
N ASP A 739 18.43 21.30 13.78
CA ASP A 739 18.49 22.58 13.07
C ASP A 739 17.19 22.76 12.28
N VAL A 740 16.44 23.83 12.57
CA VAL A 740 15.21 24.17 11.85
C VAL A 740 15.45 24.48 10.37
N ASN A 741 16.70 24.77 9.99
CA ASN A 741 17.09 25.10 8.62
C ASN A 741 17.55 23.91 7.79
N GLN A 742 17.43 22.68 8.29
CA GLN A 742 17.83 21.47 7.56
C GLN A 742 16.68 20.48 7.42
N PRO A 743 16.60 19.71 6.31
CA PRO A 743 15.66 18.60 6.18
C PRO A 743 15.84 17.59 7.32
N LEU A 744 14.73 17.07 7.83
CA LEU A 744 14.71 16.04 8.85
C LEU A 744 15.33 14.76 8.30
N LYS A 745 16.50 14.40 8.83
CA LYS A 745 17.08 13.07 8.63
C LYS A 745 16.76 12.22 9.85
N ALA A 746 16.01 11.15 9.61
CA ALA A 746 15.85 10.08 10.56
C ALA A 746 16.67 8.89 10.05
N GLU A 747 17.59 8.42 10.88
CA GLU A 747 18.32 7.18 10.63
C GLU A 747 17.76 6.07 11.51
N THR A 748 17.58 4.88 10.94
CA THR A 748 17.24 3.69 11.70
C THR A 748 18.52 2.97 12.06
N LEU A 749 18.86 2.99 13.35
CA LEU A 749 20.08 2.39 13.87
C LEU A 749 19.76 1.07 14.58
N VAL A 750 20.62 0.06 14.43
CA VAL A 750 20.55 -1.17 15.22
C VAL A 750 21.37 -1.00 16.50
N VAL A 751 20.69 -0.75 17.61
CA VAL A 751 21.26 -0.38 18.91
C VAL A 751 20.78 -1.31 20.03
N GLU A 752 21.39 -1.19 21.21
CA GLU A 752 20.83 -1.79 22.43
C GLU A 752 19.52 -1.08 22.80
N PRO A 753 18.51 -1.79 23.35
CA PRO A 753 17.34 -1.16 23.91
C PRO A 753 17.74 -0.25 25.08
N LEU A 754 17.04 0.87 25.21
CA LEU A 754 17.20 1.80 26.32
C LEU A 754 15.90 1.84 27.10
N LEU A 755 15.84 0.98 28.12
CA LEU A 755 14.83 1.02 29.17
C LEU A 755 15.52 1.39 30.49
N GLU A 756 14.80 2.12 31.31
CA GLU A 756 15.21 2.44 32.68
C GLU A 756 14.17 1.90 33.66
N GLY A 757 14.56 1.63 34.90
CA GLY A 757 13.62 1.14 35.89
C GLY A 757 13.96 1.48 37.33
N ILE A 758 13.00 1.22 38.21
CA ILE A 758 13.13 1.32 39.66
C ILE A 758 12.77 -0.04 40.25
N GLU A 759 13.69 -0.58 41.06
CA GLU A 759 13.47 -1.82 41.81
C GLU A 759 12.94 -1.54 43.22
N ILE A 760 11.92 -2.29 43.62
CA ILE A 760 11.32 -2.30 44.95
C ILE A 760 11.40 -3.73 45.47
N ASP A 761 12.18 -3.95 46.53
CA ASP A 761 12.33 -5.24 47.21
C ASP A 761 12.65 -6.41 46.26
N GLY A 762 13.56 -6.17 45.31
CA GLY A 762 14.00 -7.15 44.30
C GLY A 762 13.07 -7.28 43.08
N HIS A 763 11.95 -6.55 43.07
CA HIS A 763 10.97 -6.52 41.99
C HIS A 763 11.12 -5.25 41.12
N LEU A 764 11.12 -5.39 39.79
CA LEU A 764 11.22 -4.25 38.89
C LEU A 764 9.85 -3.58 38.73
N ALA A 765 9.52 -2.68 39.66
CA ALA A 765 8.22 -2.04 39.80
C ALA A 765 7.95 -0.96 38.73
N VAL A 766 8.99 -0.31 38.22
CA VAL A 766 8.85 0.71 37.16
C VAL A 766 9.73 0.31 35.99
N ILE A 767 9.16 0.33 34.78
CA ILE A 767 9.85 0.13 33.51
C ILE A 767 9.50 1.29 32.60
N TYR A 768 10.48 2.10 32.27
CA TYR A 768 10.32 3.33 31.51
C TYR A 768 11.15 3.31 30.22
N SER A 769 10.52 3.71 29.12
CA SER A 769 11.21 4.01 27.87
C SER A 769 11.16 5.50 27.57
N LYS A 770 12.33 6.14 27.50
CA LYS A 770 12.44 7.51 26.95
C LYS A 770 12.08 7.57 25.47
N TYR A 771 12.15 6.45 24.74
CA TYR A 771 11.83 6.37 23.32
C TYR A 771 10.45 5.78 23.09
N ASP A 772 9.82 6.16 21.98
CA ASP A 772 8.47 5.71 21.66
C ASP A 772 8.37 4.20 21.47
N ILE A 773 7.44 3.60 22.20
CA ILE A 773 6.90 2.25 21.98
C ILE A 773 5.43 2.38 21.59
N SER A 774 4.70 3.31 22.23
CA SER A 774 3.27 3.54 22.04
C SER A 774 2.85 3.82 20.60
N CYS A 775 3.42 4.83 19.93
CA CYS A 775 3.02 5.16 18.56
C CYS A 775 3.47 4.08 17.56
N ALA A 776 4.58 3.40 17.83
CA ALA A 776 5.05 2.25 17.06
C ALA A 776 4.06 1.06 17.12
N LEU A 777 3.46 0.78 18.30
CA LEU A 777 2.40 -0.23 18.47
C LEU A 777 1.11 0.10 17.69
N GLU A 778 0.88 1.37 17.36
CA GLU A 778 -0.24 1.79 16.50
C GLU A 778 0.10 1.84 15.00
N GLN A 779 1.35 1.50 14.62
CA GLN A 779 1.88 1.69 13.27
C GLN A 779 1.78 3.15 12.79
N GLN A 780 1.85 4.12 13.71
CA GLN A 780 1.75 5.56 13.41
C GLN A 780 3.13 6.22 13.25
N ALA A 781 4.11 5.47 12.77
CA ALA A 781 5.50 5.88 12.65
C ALA A 781 5.69 7.07 11.67
N SER A 782 5.80 8.29 12.19
CA SER A 782 6.30 9.45 11.42
C SER A 782 7.83 9.54 11.49
N VAL A 783 8.44 10.17 10.48
CA VAL A 783 9.90 10.49 10.43
C VAL A 783 10.33 11.31 11.65
N ALA A 784 9.42 12.13 12.19
CA ALA A 784 9.67 12.99 13.35
C ALA A 784 9.49 12.27 14.70
N CYS A 785 9.22 10.97 14.70
CA CYS A 785 8.96 10.20 15.92
C CYS A 785 10.21 9.41 16.32
N ALA A 786 10.93 9.89 17.35
CA ALA A 786 12.07 9.18 17.92
C ALA A 786 11.57 7.96 18.73
N GLY A 787 11.88 6.77 18.26
CA GLY A 787 11.18 5.56 18.71
C GLY A 787 11.72 4.27 18.13
N TYR A 788 11.29 3.15 18.71
CA TYR A 788 11.56 1.84 18.12
C TYR A 788 10.75 1.65 16.83
N VAL A 789 11.22 0.81 15.91
CA VAL A 789 10.43 0.43 14.73
C VAL A 789 9.30 -0.52 15.16
N PRO A 790 8.17 -0.61 14.42
CA PRO A 790 6.97 -1.31 14.87
C PRO A 790 7.22 -2.75 15.37
N GLN A 791 7.97 -3.56 14.62
CA GLN A 791 8.24 -4.96 15.00
C GLN A 791 9.03 -5.07 16.30
N ASP A 792 10.06 -4.23 16.46
CA ASP A 792 10.95 -4.30 17.62
C ASP A 792 10.26 -3.69 18.85
N ALA A 793 9.39 -2.68 18.65
CA ALA A 793 8.51 -2.14 19.68
C ALA A 793 7.52 -3.19 20.21
N VAL A 794 6.92 -3.98 19.31
CA VAL A 794 6.04 -5.11 19.68
C VAL A 794 6.82 -6.13 20.50
N ASN A 795 7.96 -6.61 19.99
CA ASN A 795 8.76 -7.63 20.69
C ASN A 795 9.22 -7.13 22.08
N LEU A 796 9.66 -5.88 22.17
CA LEU A 796 10.08 -5.27 23.43
C LEU A 796 8.92 -5.15 24.42
N ALA A 797 7.75 -4.66 23.98
CA ALA A 797 6.56 -4.55 24.83
C ALA A 797 6.04 -5.92 25.29
N LEU A 798 6.09 -6.94 24.43
CA LEU A 798 5.74 -8.32 24.81
C LEU A 798 6.67 -8.86 25.90
N ASN A 799 7.98 -8.63 25.78
CA ASN A 799 8.94 -9.02 26.79
C ASN A 799 8.70 -8.28 28.12
N ILE A 800 8.42 -6.96 28.09
CA ILE A 800 8.10 -6.19 29.29
C ILE A 800 6.89 -6.78 30.02
N VAL A 801 5.79 -7.07 29.31
CA VAL A 801 4.60 -7.65 29.92
C VAL A 801 4.87 -9.06 30.46
N ARG A 802 5.57 -9.91 29.71
CA ARG A 802 5.90 -11.27 30.16
C ARG A 802 6.80 -11.24 31.39
N TYR A 803 7.83 -10.41 31.38
CA TYR A 803 8.74 -10.26 32.52
C TYR A 803 7.98 -9.80 33.77
N ALA A 804 7.12 -8.79 33.61
CA ALA A 804 6.27 -8.27 34.69
C ALA A 804 5.38 -9.35 35.33
N LEU A 805 4.86 -10.30 34.53
CA LEU A 805 4.04 -11.40 35.02
C LEU A 805 4.87 -12.50 35.68
N LEU A 806 6.04 -12.82 35.14
CA LEU A 806 6.95 -13.82 35.71
C LEU A 806 7.45 -13.40 37.09
N GLN A 807 7.75 -12.12 37.29
CA GLN A 807 8.17 -11.60 38.59
C GLN A 807 7.03 -11.55 39.63
N ASP A 808 5.77 -11.35 39.23
CA ASP A 808 4.62 -11.39 40.16
C ASP A 808 4.43 -12.79 40.76
N ILE A 809 4.63 -13.85 39.97
CA ILE A 809 4.58 -15.23 40.47
C ILE A 809 5.67 -15.46 41.53
N ALA A 810 6.93 -15.13 41.20
CA ALA A 810 8.05 -15.30 42.12
C ALA A 810 7.91 -14.44 43.39
N TYR A 811 7.43 -13.20 43.25
CA TYR A 811 7.23 -12.28 44.37
C TYR A 811 6.14 -12.80 45.34
N ARG A 812 5.03 -13.33 44.82
CA ARG A 812 3.98 -13.93 45.67
C ARG A 812 4.44 -15.18 46.38
N GLU A 813 5.27 -16.01 45.75
CA GLU A 813 5.88 -17.18 46.40
C GLU A 813 6.77 -16.75 47.57
N VAL A 814 7.62 -15.73 47.38
CA VAL A 814 8.48 -15.19 48.45
C VAL A 814 7.65 -14.56 49.58
N MET A 815 6.67 -13.71 49.27
CA MET A 815 5.80 -13.09 50.27
C MET A 815 4.98 -14.13 51.05
N SER A 816 4.53 -15.21 50.40
CA SER A 816 3.82 -16.29 51.08
C SER A 816 4.72 -17.07 52.05
N GLN A 817 6.01 -17.22 51.74
CA GLN A 817 6.99 -17.88 52.60
C GLN A 817 7.39 -17.01 53.79
N GLU A 818 7.45 -15.68 53.62
CA GLU A 818 7.71 -14.74 54.72
C GLU A 818 6.53 -14.65 55.70
N VAL A 819 5.28 -14.71 55.21
CA VAL A 819 4.07 -14.73 56.05
C VAL A 819 3.87 -16.08 56.77
N GLU A 820 4.39 -17.20 56.23
CA GLU A 820 4.42 -18.49 56.95
C GLU A 820 5.57 -18.60 57.97
N ALA A 821 6.56 -17.70 57.91
CA ALA A 821 7.72 -17.66 58.79
C ALA A 821 7.58 -16.69 59.99
N GLU A 822 6.62 -15.76 59.94
CA GLU A 822 6.13 -14.96 61.08
C GLU A 822 4.99 -15.67 61.84
#